data_AF-A0A7W0UZX4-F1
#
_entry.id   AF-A0A7W0UZX4-F1
#
_cell.length_a   1.000
_cell.length_b   1.000
_cell.length_c   1.000
_cell.angle_alpha   90.00
_cell.angle_beta   90.00
_cell.angle_gamma   90.00
#
_symmetry.space_group_name_H-M   'P 1'
#
loop_
_entity.id
_entity.type
_entity.pdbx_description
1 polymer ?
#
loop_
_entity_poly.entity_id
_entity_poly.type
_entity_poly.pdbx_seq_one_letter_code
_entity_poly.pdbx_strand_id
1 'polypeptide(L)'
;MSKLEQVENSSISPGGAQACSIRRQPWDSFTNLDRKPRGGETIVLPPLWGFFSNLSRAKSKSAAITILLTLSLIVPAPTLGARGSNPSDSSVAAPAIRVAPPAPVIDPDERRTELAARRARVAEKIGSNGVMVLFSGEPRVYANDVYYEFRQENNLYYLTNLRQRGATLVMMPGNTQMREILFLPRRNPSFETWTGHMYSPEEAASISGINEIYEAREFEPFMSALRNRQAYRPKDGALLLSTPPQARSAGLVTPPVPKAAQPAEAAASATPANPASRGAAPNLATTNATSSQTSGQSSVPSSGSNASTPSTGYESLFAAAQRNEASLFLLIPPGEGESREYKQEQRFAAQWKQDAKGFALHNGLPIFAELRMRKSPLELRLLQHAIDITTEGFGRAMAVVNRAQWEYEVEAEIDYTFKRRNADNWGYPSIVGCGPNATTLHYETSQGRVAQGDLLLMDVGAEYDHYTADVTRTYPVNGKFTAAQTDIYQIVLAAQEAGMRASRPGAKLSDVHNAALEVVKDGLLRLGLITDRNSRQYALWFMHGTSHHLGMNVHDVNVAGAKLEPGMVYTIEPGIYIREDALDNLAKTPENERLIAAIRPAFEKYKNIGVRIEDDVVITGDGYRNLSAALPRTIPDIEAFMARAARELTASHTRPQQDQADPLLIKERVEDGRQWLQLEQQAHEAMLWRSSFFRSSSKERGVGHVFVGDAGKFFRRGHTH
;
A
#
# COMPACT_ATOMS: atom_id res chain seq x y z
N MET A 1 24.97 0.47 33.64
CA MET A 1 25.58 -0.78 34.15
C MET A 1 26.29 -1.44 32.97
N SER A 2 27.54 -1.12 32.63
CA SER A 2 28.84 -1.48 33.23
C SER A 2 29.28 -2.94 33.04
N LYS A 3 30.42 -3.10 32.32
CA LYS A 3 31.40 -4.24 32.25
C LYS A 3 31.06 -5.37 31.26
N LEU A 4 31.91 -5.83 30.32
CA LEU A 4 33.40 -5.87 30.22
C LEU A 4 33.92 -5.91 28.75
N GLU A 5 35.10 -5.29 28.56
CA GLU A 5 36.34 -5.65 27.79
C GLU A 5 36.25 -6.21 26.36
N GLN A 6 36.75 -5.55 25.30
CA GLN A 6 38.15 -5.29 24.88
C GLN A 6 39.08 -6.52 24.86
N VAL A 7 39.29 -7.09 23.66
CA VAL A 7 40.53 -7.75 23.23
C VAL A 7 40.79 -7.43 21.74
N GLU A 8 42.07 -7.32 21.42
CA GLU A 8 42.74 -6.61 20.34
C GLU A 8 42.66 -7.23 18.92
N ASN A 9 42.96 -6.35 17.95
CA ASN A 9 43.43 -6.61 16.60
C ASN A 9 44.56 -7.64 16.53
N SER A 10 44.48 -8.57 15.56
CA SER A 10 45.67 -8.97 14.80
C SER A 10 45.31 -9.35 13.36
N SER A 11 46.12 -8.81 12.46
CA SER A 11 46.12 -8.85 11.01
C SER A 11 46.68 -10.17 10.44
N ILE A 12 46.04 -10.78 9.44
CA ILE A 12 46.70 -11.65 8.46
C ILE A 12 46.07 -11.48 7.06
N SER A 13 46.93 -11.20 6.07
CA SER A 13 46.68 -11.04 4.64
C SER A 13 46.66 -12.40 3.88
N PRO A 14 46.33 -12.43 2.57
CA PRO A 14 45.78 -13.59 1.86
C PRO A 14 46.82 -14.42 1.10
N GLY A 15 46.44 -15.66 0.75
CA GLY A 15 47.09 -16.41 -0.33
C GLY A 15 46.86 -17.92 -0.29
N GLY A 16 46.58 -18.52 -1.46
CA GLY A 16 46.79 -19.95 -1.67
C GLY A 16 45.74 -20.66 -2.53
N ALA A 17 45.82 -20.49 -3.85
CA ALA A 17 45.18 -21.37 -4.81
C ALA A 17 45.86 -22.75 -4.82
N GLN A 18 45.09 -23.83 -4.97
CA GLN A 18 45.57 -25.06 -5.62
C GLN A 18 44.41 -25.81 -6.28
N ALA A 19 44.67 -26.21 -7.52
CA ALA A 19 43.75 -26.85 -8.43
C ALA A 19 43.91 -28.38 -8.42
N CYS A 20 42.88 -29.03 -8.98
CA CYS A 20 42.92 -30.27 -9.76
C CYS A 20 42.99 -31.61 -9.00
N SER A 21 41.94 -32.44 -9.11
CA SER A 21 41.98 -33.54 -10.07
C SER A 21 40.62 -34.22 -10.25
N ILE A 22 40.36 -34.53 -11.51
CA ILE A 22 39.23 -35.29 -12.05
C ILE A 22 39.50 -36.79 -11.87
N ARG A 23 38.49 -37.57 -11.46
CA ARG A 23 38.36 -38.99 -11.83
C ARG A 23 36.93 -39.31 -12.25
N ARG A 24 36.79 -39.69 -13.52
CA ARG A 24 35.65 -40.41 -14.10
C ARG A 24 35.95 -41.92 -14.10
N GLN A 25 34.87 -42.69 -14.27
CA GLN A 25 34.71 -44.04 -14.86
C GLN A 25 34.26 -45.13 -13.85
N PRO A 26 33.53 -46.18 -14.28
CA PRO A 26 32.65 -46.31 -15.44
C PRO A 26 31.30 -47.01 -15.16
N TRP A 27 30.49 -47.05 -16.23
CA TRP A 27 29.30 -47.87 -16.43
C TRP A 27 29.63 -49.37 -16.50
N ASP A 28 28.69 -50.21 -16.06
CA ASP A 28 28.48 -51.54 -16.62
C ASP A 28 26.98 -51.89 -16.66
N SER A 29 26.63 -52.49 -17.79
CA SER A 29 25.31 -52.89 -18.27
C SER A 29 24.99 -54.34 -17.94
N PHE A 30 23.71 -54.68 -17.69
CA PHE A 30 23.17 -56.01 -17.96
C PHE A 30 21.75 -55.95 -18.54
N THR A 31 21.54 -56.79 -19.54
CA THR A 31 20.41 -56.89 -20.46
C THR A 31 19.35 -57.92 -20.03
N ASN A 32 18.09 -57.62 -20.34
CA ASN A 32 16.95 -58.46 -20.77
C ASN A 32 16.89 -59.97 -20.42
N LEU A 33 15.71 -60.41 -19.94
CA LEU A 33 14.99 -61.58 -20.51
C LEU A 33 13.48 -61.62 -20.11
N ASP A 34 12.68 -61.58 -21.17
CA ASP A 34 11.31 -62.01 -21.48
C ASP A 34 10.39 -62.87 -20.57
N ARG A 35 9.09 -62.58 -20.75
CA ARG A 35 7.88 -63.46 -20.91
C ARG A 35 6.95 -63.86 -19.72
N LYS A 36 5.81 -63.13 -19.70
CA LYS A 36 4.38 -63.55 -19.89
C LYS A 36 3.56 -64.23 -18.75
N PRO A 37 2.19 -64.14 -18.82
CA PRO A 37 1.30 -63.87 -17.67
C PRO A 37 0.31 -65.02 -17.34
N ARG A 38 -0.47 -64.87 -16.25
CA ARG A 38 -1.82 -65.46 -16.03
C ARG A 38 -2.47 -64.88 -14.76
N GLY A 39 -3.64 -64.24 -14.89
CA GLY A 39 -4.91 -64.65 -14.26
C GLY A 39 -5.25 -63.66 -13.14
N GLY A 40 -6.38 -62.96 -13.06
CA GLY A 40 -7.72 -63.24 -13.54
C GLY A 40 -8.56 -63.62 -12.33
N GLU A 41 -9.24 -62.66 -11.69
CA GLU A 41 -10.42 -62.94 -10.87
C GLU A 41 -11.26 -61.67 -10.64
N THR A 42 -12.52 -61.80 -11.05
CA THR A 42 -13.61 -60.84 -10.97
C THR A 42 -14.42 -61.19 -9.74
N ILE A 43 -14.62 -60.25 -8.81
CA ILE A 43 -15.55 -60.44 -7.69
C ILE A 43 -16.89 -59.77 -8.03
N VAL A 44 -17.91 -60.62 -8.18
CA VAL A 44 -19.33 -60.28 -8.28
C VAL A 44 -19.95 -60.53 -6.91
N LEU A 45 -20.70 -59.55 -6.37
CA LEU A 45 -21.58 -59.74 -5.20
C LEU A 45 -23.06 -59.66 -5.64
N PRO A 46 -23.93 -60.57 -5.18
CA PRO A 46 -25.36 -60.61 -5.54
C PRO A 46 -26.27 -59.86 -4.51
N PRO A 47 -27.59 -59.72 -4.78
CA PRO A 47 -28.41 -58.58 -4.35
C PRO A 47 -29.27 -58.82 -3.10
N LEU A 48 -29.72 -57.72 -2.49
CA LEU A 48 -30.64 -57.66 -1.35
C LEU A 48 -32.12 -57.55 -1.78
N TRP A 49 -32.91 -58.54 -1.38
CA TRP A 49 -34.37 -58.54 -1.13
C TRP A 49 -34.54 -59.25 0.23
N GLY A 50 -35.42 -58.93 1.18
CA GLY A 50 -36.46 -57.92 1.36
C GLY A 50 -37.21 -58.22 2.68
N PHE A 51 -38.25 -57.41 2.96
CA PHE A 51 -39.36 -57.61 3.94
C PHE A 51 -39.07 -57.51 5.46
N PHE A 52 -39.95 -57.00 6.36
CA PHE A 52 -41.39 -56.65 6.31
C PHE A 52 -41.75 -55.52 7.33
N SER A 53 -42.64 -54.61 6.89
CA SER A 53 -43.80 -53.95 7.56
C SER A 53 -43.83 -53.50 9.05
N ASN A 54 -44.38 -52.30 9.32
CA ASN A 54 -45.83 -52.03 9.54
C ASN A 54 -46.10 -50.53 9.84
N LEU A 55 -47.00 -49.88 9.06
CA LEU A 55 -48.34 -49.35 9.43
C LEU A 55 -48.37 -48.24 10.49
N SER A 56 -48.82 -47.00 10.23
CA SER A 56 -50.22 -46.56 9.97
C SER A 56 -50.26 -45.22 9.18
N ARG A 57 -51.02 -45.01 8.08
CA ARG A 57 -52.45 -44.64 7.91
C ARG A 57 -52.92 -43.50 8.86
N ALA A 58 -53.62 -42.42 8.46
CA ALA A 58 -54.35 -42.08 7.23
C ALA A 58 -54.94 -40.62 7.25
N LYS A 59 -55.13 -40.06 6.03
CA LYS A 59 -56.28 -39.27 5.49
C LYS A 59 -56.65 -37.84 5.98
N SER A 60 -56.44 -36.89 5.06
CA SER A 60 -57.37 -35.89 4.44
C SER A 60 -58.74 -35.59 5.07
N LYS A 61 -59.08 -34.28 5.18
CA LYS A 61 -60.25 -33.65 4.51
C LYS A 61 -60.27 -32.11 4.64
N SER A 62 -60.81 -31.48 3.60
CA SER A 62 -60.97 -30.05 3.34
C SER A 62 -61.99 -29.33 4.24
N ALA A 63 -61.80 -28.01 4.40
CA ALA A 63 -62.90 -27.05 4.52
C ALA A 63 -62.48 -25.72 3.85
N ALA A 64 -63.30 -25.26 2.91
CA ALA A 64 -63.26 -23.95 2.28
C ALA A 64 -64.31 -23.04 2.94
N ILE A 65 -64.06 -21.71 2.96
CA ILE A 65 -65.00 -20.57 2.82
C ILE A 65 -64.12 -19.29 2.90
N THR A 66 -63.75 -18.65 1.78
CA THR A 66 -64.34 -17.42 1.14
C THR A 66 -64.21 -16.16 2.03
N ILE A 67 -63.51 -15.07 1.65
CA ILE A 67 -63.98 -14.02 0.72
C ILE A 67 -62.91 -12.95 0.40
N LEU A 68 -62.82 -12.64 -0.91
CA LEU A 68 -62.50 -11.42 -1.68
C LEU A 68 -61.23 -10.57 -1.45
N LEU A 69 -60.47 -10.36 -2.55
CA LEU A 69 -60.47 -9.06 -3.26
C LEU A 69 -59.90 -9.13 -4.69
N THR A 70 -60.81 -8.81 -5.62
CA THR A 70 -60.76 -8.34 -7.02
C THR A 70 -59.42 -8.12 -7.74
N LEU A 71 -59.31 -8.75 -8.92
CA LEU A 71 -58.34 -8.51 -9.99
C LEU A 71 -59.10 -8.16 -11.28
N SER A 72 -58.72 -7.06 -11.96
CA SER A 72 -59.02 -6.68 -13.36
C SER A 72 -58.52 -5.24 -13.56
N LEU A 73 -57.80 -4.80 -14.60
CA LEU A 73 -57.48 -5.25 -15.95
C LEU A 73 -56.31 -4.35 -16.46
N ILE A 74 -55.53 -4.79 -17.46
CA ILE A 74 -55.23 -4.04 -18.72
C ILE A 74 -54.49 -4.97 -19.70
N VAL A 75 -55.24 -5.38 -20.74
CA VAL A 75 -55.00 -5.59 -22.19
C VAL A 75 -53.64 -6.11 -22.74
N PRO A 76 -53.64 -7.13 -23.64
CA PRO A 76 -52.47 -7.54 -24.43
C PRO A 76 -52.44 -6.89 -25.83
N ALA A 77 -51.24 -6.60 -26.34
CA ALA A 77 -50.96 -6.20 -27.74
C ALA A 77 -49.61 -6.81 -28.20
N PRO A 78 -49.36 -6.97 -29.51
CA PRO A 78 -48.97 -8.24 -30.12
C PRO A 78 -47.46 -8.53 -30.17
N THR A 79 -47.14 -9.82 -30.25
CA THR A 79 -45.83 -10.39 -30.53
C THR A 79 -45.34 -10.04 -31.93
N LEU A 80 -44.37 -9.12 -32.04
CA LEU A 80 -43.48 -9.07 -33.19
C LEU A 80 -42.41 -10.17 -33.04
N GLY A 81 -42.40 -11.10 -33.99
CA GLY A 81 -41.37 -12.13 -34.09
C GLY A 81 -39.99 -11.51 -34.31
N ALA A 82 -39.09 -11.69 -33.34
CA ALA A 82 -37.67 -11.58 -33.58
C ALA A 82 -37.18 -12.88 -34.24
N ARG A 83 -36.69 -12.73 -35.47
CA ARG A 83 -35.95 -13.75 -36.23
C ARG A 83 -34.89 -14.40 -35.34
N GLY A 84 -34.78 -15.72 -35.47
CA GLY A 84 -33.77 -16.53 -34.79
C GLY A 84 -32.37 -15.96 -34.98
N SER A 85 -31.70 -15.69 -33.86
CA SER A 85 -30.26 -15.52 -33.80
C SER A 85 -29.60 -16.86 -34.12
N ASN A 86 -28.68 -16.85 -35.08
CA ASN A 86 -27.80 -17.97 -35.40
C ASN A 86 -27.15 -18.56 -34.14
N PRO A 87 -27.00 -19.90 -34.02
CA PRO A 87 -26.33 -20.53 -32.88
C PRO A 87 -24.79 -20.49 -32.99
N SER A 88 -24.22 -19.43 -33.58
CA SER A 88 -22.77 -19.28 -33.77
C SER A 88 -22.10 -18.21 -32.91
N ASP A 89 -22.83 -17.55 -32.01
CA ASP A 89 -22.20 -16.75 -30.96
C ASP A 89 -21.73 -17.69 -29.84
N SER A 90 -20.58 -18.33 -30.07
CA SER A 90 -19.78 -18.90 -28.99
C SER A 90 -19.42 -17.75 -28.05
N SER A 91 -20.12 -17.63 -26.92
CA SER A 91 -19.70 -16.73 -25.84
C SER A 91 -18.28 -17.13 -25.44
N VAL A 92 -17.28 -16.38 -25.89
CA VAL A 92 -15.91 -16.59 -25.47
C VAL A 92 -15.92 -16.38 -23.96
N ALA A 93 -15.68 -17.45 -23.19
CA ALA A 93 -15.56 -17.35 -21.75
C ALA A 93 -14.53 -16.25 -21.44
N ALA A 94 -14.79 -15.44 -20.40
CA ALA A 94 -13.83 -14.44 -19.94
C ALA A 94 -12.42 -15.06 -19.78
N PRO A 95 -11.32 -14.30 -19.77
CA PRO A 95 -10.01 -14.85 -19.42
C PRO A 95 -9.96 -15.30 -17.96
N ALA A 96 -9.09 -16.26 -17.64
CA ALA A 96 -8.85 -16.74 -16.27
C ALA A 96 -8.20 -15.65 -15.42
N ILE A 97 -7.14 -15.05 -15.95
CA ILE A 97 -6.43 -13.96 -15.29
C ILE A 97 -7.30 -12.71 -15.36
N ARG A 98 -7.73 -12.23 -14.20
CA ARG A 98 -8.41 -10.95 -14.09
C ARG A 98 -7.38 -9.83 -14.22
N VAL A 99 -7.53 -9.03 -15.26
CA VAL A 99 -6.74 -7.82 -15.45
C VAL A 99 -7.17 -6.77 -14.43
N ALA A 100 -6.21 -6.12 -13.77
CA ALA A 100 -6.43 -4.98 -12.91
C ALA A 100 -7.18 -3.88 -13.70
N PRO A 101 -8.28 -3.32 -13.16
CA PRO A 101 -8.95 -2.18 -13.77
C PRO A 101 -8.00 -1.00 -13.97
N PRO A 102 -8.32 -0.03 -14.85
CA PRO A 102 -7.57 1.21 -14.94
C PRO A 102 -7.45 1.91 -13.58
N ALA A 103 -6.36 2.66 -13.41
CA ALA A 103 -6.13 3.46 -12.21
C ALA A 103 -7.35 4.36 -11.89
N PRO A 104 -7.67 4.55 -10.59
CA PRO A 104 -8.77 5.41 -10.19
C PRO A 104 -8.48 6.85 -10.64
N VAL A 105 -9.44 7.46 -11.32
CA VAL A 105 -9.37 8.89 -11.64
C VAL A 105 -9.58 9.66 -10.33
N ILE A 106 -8.58 10.46 -9.95
CA ILE A 106 -8.65 11.34 -8.78
C ILE A 106 -8.79 12.77 -9.28
N ASP A 107 -9.89 13.42 -8.93
CA ASP A 107 -10.06 14.85 -9.20
C ASP A 107 -9.04 15.66 -8.38
N PRO A 108 -8.24 16.55 -8.99
CA PRO A 108 -7.31 17.40 -8.26
C PRO A 108 -7.96 18.21 -7.12
N ASP A 109 -9.22 18.65 -7.27
CA ASP A 109 -9.96 19.36 -6.23
C ASP A 109 -10.37 18.42 -5.08
N GLU A 110 -10.79 17.20 -5.38
CA GLU A 110 -11.06 16.16 -4.37
C GLU A 110 -9.79 15.89 -3.55
N ARG A 111 -8.65 15.70 -4.23
CA ARG A 111 -7.35 15.49 -3.59
C ARG A 111 -6.97 16.66 -2.69
N ARG A 112 -7.01 17.89 -3.21
CA ARG A 112 -6.65 19.10 -2.43
C ARG A 112 -7.56 19.27 -1.21
N THR A 113 -8.86 19.03 -1.38
CA THR A 113 -9.83 19.09 -0.28
C THR A 113 -9.50 18.08 0.81
N GLU A 114 -9.13 16.85 0.43
CA GLU A 114 -8.70 15.83 1.38
C GLU A 114 -7.41 16.23 2.12
N LEU A 115 -6.39 16.71 1.41
CA LEU A 115 -5.13 17.17 2.00
C LEU A 115 -5.36 18.32 2.99
N ALA A 116 -6.18 19.30 2.63
CA ALA A 116 -6.56 20.41 3.52
C ALA A 116 -7.29 19.91 4.77
N ALA A 117 -8.20 18.94 4.63
CA ALA A 117 -8.89 18.34 5.77
C ALA A 117 -7.94 17.55 6.69
N ARG A 118 -6.93 16.85 6.14
CA ARG A 118 -5.88 16.18 6.92
C ARG A 118 -5.04 17.18 7.70
N ARG A 119 -4.60 18.27 7.06
CA ARG A 119 -3.85 19.35 7.72
C ARG A 119 -4.68 20.03 8.81
N ALA A 120 -5.97 20.28 8.59
CA ALA A 120 -6.86 20.82 9.62
C ALA A 120 -6.94 19.93 10.86
N ARG A 121 -7.03 18.60 10.70
CA ARG A 121 -7.03 17.64 11.83
C ARG A 121 -5.70 17.63 12.58
N VAL A 122 -4.57 17.72 11.87
CA VAL A 122 -3.24 17.86 12.51
C VAL A 122 -3.17 19.18 13.29
N ALA A 123 -3.63 20.28 12.70
CA ALA A 123 -3.66 21.59 13.34
C ALA A 123 -4.49 21.61 14.63
N GLU A 124 -5.63 20.91 14.64
CA GLU A 124 -6.46 20.72 15.85
C GLU A 124 -5.69 19.97 16.95
N LYS A 125 -5.00 18.88 16.58
CA LYS A 125 -4.26 18.02 17.52
C LYS A 125 -3.03 18.69 18.15
N ILE A 126 -2.32 19.54 17.39
CA ILE A 126 -1.15 20.27 17.93
C ILE A 126 -1.53 21.57 18.65
N GLY A 127 -2.72 22.12 18.39
CA GLY A 127 -3.24 23.32 19.04
C GLY A 127 -2.58 24.63 18.59
N SER A 128 -3.12 25.75 19.08
CA SER A 128 -2.65 27.11 18.70
C SER A 128 -1.22 27.43 19.16
N ASN A 129 -0.73 26.75 20.20
CA ASN A 129 0.61 26.95 20.73
C ASN A 129 1.63 25.97 20.12
N GLY A 130 1.18 25.07 19.24
CA GLY A 130 1.98 24.05 18.60
C GLY A 130 2.60 24.51 17.28
N VAL A 131 3.80 24.00 17.01
CA VAL A 131 4.46 24.04 15.72
C VAL A 131 4.78 22.60 15.32
N MET A 132 4.37 22.15 14.14
CA MET A 132 4.76 20.85 13.58
C MET A 132 5.78 21.06 12.46
N VAL A 133 6.84 20.26 12.42
CA VAL A 133 7.79 20.22 11.31
C VAL A 133 7.86 18.80 10.76
N LEU A 134 7.66 18.65 9.44
CA LEU A 134 7.77 17.40 8.71
C LEU A 134 8.81 17.55 7.61
N PHE A 135 9.81 16.66 7.60
CA PHE A 135 10.87 16.67 6.60
C PHE A 135 10.57 15.71 5.46
N SER A 136 11.11 15.99 4.29
CA SER A 136 11.22 15.03 3.20
C SER A 136 12.06 13.82 3.64
N GLY A 137 11.76 12.66 3.06
CA GLY A 137 12.60 11.48 3.20
C GLY A 137 14.04 11.74 2.74
N GLU A 138 15.00 11.08 3.37
CA GLU A 138 16.40 11.14 2.99
C GLU A 138 16.70 10.14 1.86
N PRO A 139 17.40 10.54 0.77
CA PRO A 139 17.88 9.60 -0.24
C PRO A 139 18.76 8.52 0.39
N ARG A 140 18.61 7.27 -0.07
CA ARG A 140 19.41 6.14 0.38
C ARG A 140 20.40 5.72 -0.70
N VAL A 141 21.66 5.59 -0.33
CA VAL A 141 22.71 5.10 -1.24
C VAL A 141 22.55 3.59 -1.42
N TYR A 142 22.51 3.14 -2.69
CA TYR A 142 22.61 1.73 -3.06
C TYR A 142 24.06 1.30 -3.12
N ALA A 143 24.86 1.92 -4.00
CA ALA A 143 26.28 1.65 -4.15
C ALA A 143 26.99 2.91 -4.70
N ASN A 144 28.00 3.41 -3.97
CA ASN A 144 28.73 4.64 -4.33
C ASN A 144 27.80 5.85 -4.57
N ASP A 145 27.73 6.35 -5.80
CA ASP A 145 26.91 7.47 -6.25
C ASP A 145 25.53 7.05 -6.79
N VAL A 146 25.22 5.75 -6.78
CA VAL A 146 23.92 5.20 -7.14
C VAL A 146 23.01 5.20 -5.91
N TYR A 147 21.84 5.81 -6.05
CA TYR A 147 20.80 5.83 -5.02
C TYR A 147 19.74 4.77 -5.30
N TYR A 148 19.14 4.25 -4.24
CA TYR A 148 17.84 3.59 -4.36
C TYR A 148 16.80 4.57 -4.92
N GLU A 149 15.73 4.02 -5.51
CA GLU A 149 14.58 4.82 -5.91
C GLU A 149 14.07 5.65 -4.72
N PHE A 150 13.76 6.92 -4.97
CA PHE A 150 13.33 7.80 -3.90
C PHE A 150 11.90 7.55 -3.52
N ARG A 151 11.69 7.27 -2.23
CA ARG A 151 10.38 7.08 -1.62
C ARG A 151 10.18 8.15 -0.55
N GLN A 152 9.14 8.98 -0.72
CA GLN A 152 8.85 10.08 0.21
C GLN A 152 8.46 9.58 1.60
N GLU A 153 8.73 10.39 2.63
CA GLU A 153 8.23 10.17 3.99
C GLU A 153 6.69 10.23 4.01
N ASN A 154 6.07 9.21 4.61
CA ASN A 154 4.64 8.97 4.48
C ASN A 154 3.78 10.08 5.08
N ASN A 155 4.17 10.69 6.20
CA ASN A 155 3.36 11.71 6.85
C ASN A 155 3.43 13.07 6.13
N LEU A 156 4.59 13.45 5.59
CA LEU A 156 4.72 14.60 4.69
C LEU A 156 3.89 14.39 3.43
N TYR A 157 4.01 13.23 2.79
CA TYR A 157 3.22 12.90 1.60
C TYR A 157 1.73 12.88 1.92
N TYR A 158 1.32 12.31 3.05
CA TYR A 158 -0.07 12.28 3.52
C TYR A 158 -0.70 13.67 3.63
N LEU A 159 0.08 14.70 3.97
CA LEU A 159 -0.41 16.08 4.11
C LEU A 159 -0.22 16.96 2.87
N THR A 160 0.63 16.57 1.93
CA THR A 160 1.06 17.45 0.82
C THR A 160 0.94 16.84 -0.57
N ASN A 161 0.94 15.51 -0.69
CA ASN A 161 1.03 14.78 -1.96
C ASN A 161 2.29 15.10 -2.79
N LEU A 162 3.34 15.65 -2.18
CA LEU A 162 4.57 16.05 -2.87
C LEU A 162 5.61 14.93 -2.85
N ARG A 163 6.17 14.60 -4.03
CA ARG A 163 7.21 13.58 -4.19
C ARG A 163 8.64 14.14 -4.32
N GLN A 164 8.81 15.46 -4.29
CA GLN A 164 10.12 16.09 -4.43
C GLN A 164 10.95 15.99 -3.15
N ARG A 165 12.23 15.62 -3.32
CA ARG A 165 13.24 15.57 -2.26
C ARG A 165 13.49 16.96 -1.66
N GLY A 166 13.78 17.01 -0.36
CA GLY A 166 14.22 18.23 0.33
C GLY A 166 13.11 19.26 0.59
N ALA A 167 11.84 18.89 0.38
CA ALA A 167 10.71 19.68 0.85
C ALA A 167 10.53 19.55 2.37
N THR A 168 10.13 20.63 3.04
CA THR A 168 9.80 20.62 4.48
C THR A 168 8.50 21.37 4.71
N LEU A 169 7.56 20.78 5.44
CA LEU A 169 6.32 21.42 5.85
C LEU A 169 6.44 21.91 7.29
N VAL A 170 6.11 23.19 7.52
CA VAL A 170 5.91 23.75 8.85
C VAL A 170 4.46 24.16 9.03
N MET A 171 3.82 23.71 10.11
CA MET A 171 2.44 24.09 10.47
C MET A 171 2.44 24.82 11.81
N MET A 172 1.76 25.97 11.87
CA MET A 172 1.64 26.85 13.03
C MET A 172 0.20 27.35 13.18
N PRO A 173 -0.73 26.55 13.75
CA PRO A 173 -2.15 26.87 13.75
C PRO A 173 -2.50 28.20 14.42
N GLY A 174 -1.71 28.62 15.43
CA GLY A 174 -1.87 29.89 16.13
C GLY A 174 -1.43 31.11 15.34
N ASN A 175 -0.67 30.94 14.25
CA ASN A 175 -0.25 32.05 13.41
C ASN A 175 -1.38 32.44 12.46
N THR A 176 -2.00 33.59 12.68
CA THR A 176 -3.17 34.03 11.91
C THR A 176 -2.87 34.43 10.46
N GLN A 177 -1.60 34.66 10.12
CA GLN A 177 -1.17 35.07 8.79
C GLN A 177 -0.47 33.94 8.02
N MET A 178 0.25 33.06 8.71
CA MET A 178 1.07 32.01 8.13
C MET A 178 0.87 30.71 8.90
N ARG A 179 -0.25 30.02 8.63
CA ARG A 179 -0.61 28.77 9.32
C ARG A 179 0.17 27.56 8.80
N GLU A 180 0.57 27.60 7.54
CA GLU A 180 1.23 26.52 6.83
C GLU A 180 2.30 27.16 5.95
N ILE A 181 3.53 26.66 6.00
CA ILE A 181 4.65 27.12 5.17
C ILE A 181 5.32 25.89 4.58
N LEU A 182 5.47 25.88 3.25
CA LEU A 182 6.25 24.88 2.55
C LEU A 182 7.63 25.45 2.21
N PHE A 183 8.68 24.79 2.66
CA PHE A 183 10.06 25.09 2.27
C PHE A 183 10.42 24.17 1.10
N LEU A 184 10.67 24.73 -0.07
CA LEU A 184 10.87 23.99 -1.32
C LEU A 184 12.25 24.28 -1.92
N PRO A 185 13.03 23.27 -2.36
CA PRO A 185 14.26 23.50 -3.10
C PRO A 185 13.99 24.29 -4.37
N ARG A 186 14.83 25.31 -4.63
CA ARG A 186 14.72 26.11 -5.84
C ARG A 186 15.01 25.24 -7.06
N ARG A 187 14.20 25.43 -8.11
CA ARG A 187 14.49 24.88 -9.43
C ARG A 187 15.91 25.20 -9.88
N ASN A 188 16.56 24.20 -10.43
CA ASN A 188 17.94 24.29 -10.87
C ASN A 188 18.05 23.61 -12.24
N PRO A 189 18.07 24.37 -13.35
CA PRO A 189 18.06 23.81 -14.71
C PRO A 189 19.20 22.83 -14.98
N SER A 190 20.37 23.07 -14.38
CA SER A 190 21.49 22.15 -14.48
C SER A 190 21.13 20.81 -13.83
N PHE A 191 20.63 20.80 -12.59
CA PHE A 191 20.20 19.56 -11.93
C PHE A 191 19.03 18.89 -12.65
N GLU A 192 18.04 19.65 -13.12
CA GLU A 192 16.88 19.11 -13.84
C GLU A 192 17.29 18.36 -15.13
N THR A 193 18.39 18.78 -15.77
CA THR A 193 18.98 18.07 -16.92
C THR A 193 19.50 16.68 -16.53
N TRP A 194 20.00 16.50 -15.30
CA TRP A 194 20.57 15.24 -14.83
C TRP A 194 19.55 14.33 -14.14
N THR A 195 18.66 14.89 -13.33
CA THR A 195 17.84 14.13 -12.39
C THR A 195 16.33 14.29 -12.61
N GLY A 196 15.93 15.05 -13.63
CA GLY A 196 14.52 15.29 -13.96
C GLY A 196 13.90 16.50 -13.26
N HIS A 197 12.63 16.72 -13.58
CA HIS A 197 11.86 17.92 -13.22
C HIS A 197 11.85 18.22 -11.72
N MET A 198 12.00 19.51 -11.38
CA MET A 198 11.77 20.03 -10.04
C MET A 198 10.55 20.96 -10.05
N TYR A 199 9.68 20.84 -9.05
CA TYR A 199 8.47 21.63 -8.93
C TYR A 199 8.77 23.13 -8.93
N SER A 200 8.00 23.87 -9.73
CA SER A 200 7.82 25.30 -9.48
C SER A 200 6.99 25.51 -8.20
N PRO A 201 7.04 26.71 -7.61
CA PRO A 201 6.16 27.06 -6.49
C PRO A 201 4.67 26.90 -6.84
N GLU A 202 4.27 27.27 -8.06
CA GLU A 202 2.89 27.17 -8.54
C GLU A 202 2.44 25.70 -8.68
N GLU A 203 3.33 24.83 -9.17
CA GLU A 203 3.06 23.38 -9.25
C GLU A 203 2.91 22.78 -7.85
N ALA A 204 3.82 23.10 -6.93
CA ALA A 204 3.74 22.64 -5.55
C ALA A 204 2.47 23.13 -4.84
N ALA A 205 2.06 24.39 -5.09
CA ALA A 205 0.82 24.95 -4.58
C ALA A 205 -0.42 24.26 -5.19
N SER A 206 -0.41 23.98 -6.50
CA SER A 206 -1.49 23.28 -7.20
C SER A 206 -1.68 21.84 -6.70
N ILE A 207 -0.59 21.14 -6.38
CA ILE A 207 -0.63 19.77 -5.86
C ILE A 207 -1.06 19.74 -4.40
N SER A 208 -0.44 20.57 -3.55
CA SER A 208 -0.60 20.49 -2.09
C SER A 208 -1.73 21.36 -1.52
N GLY A 209 -2.13 22.40 -2.26
CA GLY A 209 -3.00 23.47 -1.79
C GLY A 209 -2.33 24.47 -0.84
N ILE A 210 -1.01 24.41 -0.66
CA ILE A 210 -0.25 25.30 0.25
C ILE A 210 0.26 26.51 -0.54
N ASN A 211 -0.15 27.70 -0.11
CA ASN A 211 0.08 28.96 -0.84
C ASN A 211 1.09 29.89 -0.15
N GLU A 212 1.88 29.38 0.79
CA GLU A 212 3.00 30.08 1.41
C GLU A 212 4.24 29.21 1.22
N ILE A 213 5.09 29.58 0.26
CA ILE A 213 6.21 28.76 -0.17
C ILE A 213 7.50 29.57 -0.11
N TYR A 214 8.44 29.11 0.70
CA TYR A 214 9.76 29.68 0.87
C TYR A 214 10.82 28.78 0.22
N GLU A 215 11.96 29.35 -0.14
CA GLU A 215 13.11 28.56 -0.58
C GLU A 215 13.65 27.69 0.57
N ALA A 216 14.02 26.44 0.29
CA ALA A 216 14.44 25.48 1.31
C ALA A 216 15.56 25.99 2.25
N ARG A 217 16.49 26.81 1.74
CA ARG A 217 17.58 27.40 2.54
C ARG A 217 17.11 28.34 3.65
N GLU A 218 15.87 28.80 3.61
CA GLU A 218 15.28 29.69 4.61
C GLU A 218 14.77 28.95 5.85
N PHE A 219 14.72 27.60 5.82
CA PHE A 219 14.23 26.80 6.95
C PHE A 219 15.04 27.03 8.24
N GLU A 220 16.37 26.93 8.19
CA GLU A 220 17.22 27.12 9.38
C GLU A 220 17.15 28.56 9.93
N PRO A 221 17.27 29.63 9.10
CA PRO A 221 17.01 31.00 9.54
C PRO A 221 15.62 31.19 10.18
N PHE A 222 14.58 30.59 9.59
CA PHE A 222 13.22 30.62 10.12
C PHE A 222 13.14 29.97 11.51
N MET A 223 13.67 28.76 11.67
CA MET A 223 13.67 28.04 12.95
C MET A 223 14.50 28.76 14.02
N SER A 224 15.60 29.42 13.63
CA SER A 224 16.39 30.27 14.52
C SER A 224 15.61 31.51 14.99
N ALA A 225 14.90 32.18 14.09
CA ALA A 225 14.04 33.31 14.45
C ALA A 225 12.89 32.88 15.38
N LEU A 226 12.23 31.76 15.07
CA LEU A 226 11.17 31.18 15.88
C LEU A 226 11.64 30.90 17.31
N ARG A 227 12.81 30.25 17.46
CA ARG A 227 13.47 29.97 18.76
C ARG A 227 13.77 31.24 19.54
N ASN A 228 14.14 32.31 18.84
CA ASN A 228 14.43 33.61 19.46
C ASN A 228 13.18 34.50 19.63
N ARG A 229 11.99 33.98 19.30
CA ARG A 229 10.71 34.70 19.35
C ARG A 229 10.72 35.97 18.50
N GLN A 230 11.33 35.87 17.34
CA GLN A 230 11.41 36.92 16.33
C GLN A 230 10.52 36.55 15.16
N ALA A 231 9.67 37.49 14.72
CA ALA A 231 8.88 37.29 13.53
C ALA A 231 9.82 37.14 12.33
N TYR A 232 9.61 36.10 11.52
CA TYR A 232 10.45 35.83 10.36
C TYR A 232 9.75 36.27 9.07
N ARG A 233 10.53 36.89 8.18
CA ARG A 233 10.21 37.04 6.76
C ARG A 233 11.40 36.54 5.95
N PRO A 234 11.17 35.80 4.85
CA PRO A 234 12.23 35.37 3.96
C PRO A 234 13.05 36.54 3.44
N LYS A 235 14.33 36.30 3.13
CA LYS A 235 15.16 37.26 2.41
C LYS A 235 14.59 37.53 1.01
N ASP A 236 14.95 38.67 0.44
CA ASP A 236 14.50 39.05 -0.91
C ASP A 236 14.78 37.95 -1.94
N GLY A 237 13.76 37.60 -2.71
CA GLY A 237 13.83 36.53 -3.72
C GLY A 237 13.84 35.10 -3.17
N ALA A 238 13.70 34.91 -1.85
CA ALA A 238 13.55 33.61 -1.19
C ALA A 238 12.09 33.34 -0.75
N LEU A 239 11.22 34.35 -0.79
CA LEU A 239 9.77 34.16 -0.84
C LEU A 239 9.40 33.73 -2.26
N LEU A 240 9.03 32.47 -2.44
CA LEU A 240 8.76 31.90 -3.76
C LEU A 240 7.29 32.07 -4.18
N LEU A 241 6.36 31.95 -3.24
CA LEU A 241 4.93 32.17 -3.47
C LEU A 241 4.25 32.59 -2.17
N SER A 242 3.39 33.61 -2.22
CA SER A 242 2.48 33.98 -1.13
C SER A 242 1.17 34.51 -1.70
N THR A 243 0.04 34.00 -1.23
CA THR A 243 -1.27 34.58 -1.54
C THR A 243 -1.77 35.42 -0.35
N PRO A 244 -2.12 36.72 -0.54
CA PRO A 244 -2.57 37.58 0.55
C PRO A 244 -3.80 37.03 1.30
N PRO A 245 -3.95 37.31 2.61
CA PRO A 245 -5.07 36.78 3.43
C PRO A 245 -6.47 37.06 2.88
N GLN A 246 -6.66 38.17 2.15
CA GLN A 246 -7.96 38.59 1.60
C GLN A 246 -8.47 37.69 0.46
N ALA A 247 -7.59 36.93 -0.21
CA ALA A 247 -7.98 35.95 -1.22
C ALA A 247 -8.19 34.53 -0.66
N ARG A 248 -7.88 34.30 0.64
CA ARG A 248 -7.98 32.99 1.30
C ARG A 248 -9.41 32.64 1.75
N SER A 249 -10.31 33.61 1.81
CA SER A 249 -11.72 33.45 2.24
C SER A 249 -12.68 33.03 1.13
N ALA A 250 -12.25 33.01 -0.13
CA ALA A 250 -13.11 32.70 -1.28
C ALA A 250 -13.24 31.19 -1.59
N GLY A 251 -12.53 30.29 -0.90
CA GLY A 251 -12.46 28.87 -1.25
C GLY A 251 -12.59 27.85 -0.11
N LEU A 252 -12.77 28.27 1.14
CA LEU A 252 -12.99 27.35 2.26
C LEU A 252 -14.49 27.23 2.57
N VAL A 253 -15.19 26.38 1.81
CA VAL A 253 -16.44 25.80 2.30
C VAL A 253 -16.06 24.86 3.44
N THR A 254 -16.47 25.16 4.66
CA THR A 254 -16.38 24.19 5.77
C THR A 254 -17.17 22.95 5.35
N PRO A 255 -16.53 21.78 5.16
CA PRO A 255 -17.28 20.57 4.89
C PRO A 255 -18.09 20.23 6.15
N PRO A 256 -19.35 19.80 6.01
CA PRO A 256 -20.10 19.30 7.15
C PRO A 256 -19.34 18.10 7.73
N VAL A 257 -19.13 18.11 9.04
CA VAL A 257 -18.76 16.90 9.78
C VAL A 257 -19.78 15.82 9.39
N PRO A 258 -19.37 14.65 8.87
CA PRO A 258 -20.32 13.58 8.61
C PRO A 258 -20.94 13.19 9.95
N LYS A 259 -22.21 13.55 10.17
CA LYS A 259 -23.02 12.82 11.14
C LYS A 259 -23.01 11.37 10.69
N ALA A 260 -22.74 10.46 11.62
CA ALA A 260 -22.88 9.03 11.41
C ALA A 260 -24.13 8.77 10.57
N ALA A 261 -23.95 8.12 9.42
CA ALA A 261 -25.04 7.82 8.50
C ALA A 261 -26.13 7.05 9.28
N GLN A 262 -27.27 7.70 9.52
CA GLN A 262 -28.47 6.99 9.90
C GLN A 262 -28.88 6.12 8.70
N PRO A 263 -29.18 4.84 8.91
CA PRO A 263 -29.62 3.97 7.83
C PRO A 263 -30.94 4.50 7.25
N ALA A 264 -31.06 4.46 5.92
CA ALA A 264 -32.29 4.79 5.22
C ALA A 264 -33.42 3.88 5.71
N GLU A 265 -34.47 4.49 6.30
CA GLU A 265 -35.68 3.78 6.73
C GLU A 265 -36.44 3.23 5.53
N ALA A 266 -36.54 1.90 5.47
CA ALA A 266 -37.55 1.21 4.70
C ALA A 266 -38.92 1.37 5.41
N ALA A 267 -39.94 1.67 4.61
CA ALA A 267 -41.31 1.87 5.06
C ALA A 267 -41.90 0.65 5.79
N ALA A 268 -42.47 0.86 6.98
CA ALA A 268 -43.50 -0.01 7.54
C ALA A 268 -44.42 0.74 8.53
N SER A 269 -45.71 0.56 8.29
CA SER A 269 -46.95 1.00 8.95
C SER A 269 -46.94 1.31 10.46
N ALA A 270 -47.60 2.43 10.80
CA ALA A 270 -48.03 2.82 12.15
C ALA A 270 -49.47 2.39 12.46
N THR A 271 -49.76 2.01 13.72
CA THR A 271 -51.00 2.34 14.49
C THR A 271 -50.82 1.98 15.99
N PRO A 272 -51.65 2.47 16.95
CA PRO A 272 -51.16 3.35 18.03
C PRO A 272 -51.56 2.95 19.46
N ALA A 273 -50.94 3.57 20.48
CA ALA A 273 -51.55 3.74 21.81
C ALA A 273 -50.95 4.94 22.56
N ASN A 274 -51.81 5.64 23.31
CA ASN A 274 -51.69 6.98 23.91
C ASN A 274 -51.48 6.89 25.46
N PRO A 275 -51.60 7.95 26.32
CA PRO A 275 -50.46 8.58 27.00
C PRO A 275 -50.63 8.78 28.54
N ALA A 276 -49.56 9.22 29.23
CA ALA A 276 -49.54 10.03 30.46
C ALA A 276 -48.07 10.22 30.91
N SER A 277 -47.56 11.32 31.51
CA SER A 277 -48.10 12.62 31.92
C SER A 277 -46.94 13.54 32.38
N ARG A 278 -47.03 14.83 32.00
CA ARG A 278 -46.80 16.09 32.76
C ARG A 278 -45.52 16.34 33.59
N GLY A 279 -44.96 17.54 33.37
CA GLY A 279 -44.25 18.35 34.38
C GLY A 279 -43.58 19.59 33.79
N ALA A 280 -44.22 20.76 33.90
CA ALA A 280 -43.81 22.03 33.29
C ALA A 280 -43.06 22.97 34.27
N ALA A 281 -42.29 23.90 33.71
CA ALA A 281 -41.67 25.09 34.35
C ALA A 281 -42.73 26.12 34.82
N PRO A 282 -42.35 27.24 35.50
CA PRO A 282 -42.04 28.48 34.74
C PRO A 282 -41.06 29.50 35.40
N ASN A 283 -40.93 30.64 34.69
CA ASN A 283 -39.99 31.77 34.72
C ASN A 283 -40.18 32.90 35.79
N LEU A 284 -39.15 33.78 35.81
CA LEU A 284 -39.16 35.28 35.90
C LEU A 284 -39.37 35.98 37.26
N ALA A 285 -38.42 36.84 37.67
CA ALA A 285 -38.61 38.30 37.84
C ALA A 285 -37.38 39.03 38.45
N THR A 286 -37.27 40.30 38.03
CA THR A 286 -36.37 41.44 38.31
C THR A 286 -36.47 42.08 39.70
N THR A 287 -35.40 42.75 40.19
CA THR A 287 -35.47 43.98 41.03
C THR A 287 -34.19 44.85 40.94
N ASN A 288 -34.41 46.17 41.10
CA ASN A 288 -33.51 47.34 40.95
C ASN A 288 -32.80 47.80 42.25
N ALA A 289 -31.80 48.69 42.05
CA ALA A 289 -31.29 49.79 42.92
C ALA A 289 -30.47 49.41 44.19
N THR A 290 -29.42 50.12 44.63
CA THR A 290 -29.18 51.57 44.68
C THR A 290 -27.69 51.92 44.91
N SER A 291 -27.35 53.16 44.57
CA SER A 291 -26.11 53.95 44.62
C SER A 291 -25.16 53.89 45.85
N SER A 292 -23.87 54.17 45.59
CA SER A 292 -23.12 55.21 46.32
C SER A 292 -22.06 55.88 45.41
N GLN A 293 -22.07 57.21 45.40
CA GLN A 293 -21.09 58.09 44.76
C GLN A 293 -19.96 58.41 45.73
N THR A 294 -18.72 58.52 45.23
CA THR A 294 -17.73 59.48 45.74
C THR A 294 -16.90 60.05 44.59
N SER A 295 -16.70 61.36 44.68
CA SER A 295 -16.14 62.32 43.74
C SER A 295 -14.61 62.33 43.68
N GLY A 296 -14.01 62.73 42.54
CA GLY A 296 -12.63 63.24 42.54
C GLY A 296 -11.93 63.38 41.17
N GLN A 297 -12.17 64.52 40.51
CA GLN A 297 -11.24 65.31 39.69
C GLN A 297 -10.51 64.73 38.45
N SER A 298 -10.95 65.27 37.31
CA SER A 298 -10.26 65.61 36.06
C SER A 298 -8.72 65.65 36.06
N SER A 299 -8.12 64.88 35.13
CA SER A 299 -7.07 65.40 34.24
C SER A 299 -7.12 64.68 32.89
N VAL A 300 -7.25 65.47 31.81
CA VAL A 300 -7.00 65.04 30.43
C VAL A 300 -5.49 65.22 30.17
N PRO A 301 -4.81 64.27 29.52
CA PRO A 301 -4.18 64.66 28.27
C PRO A 301 -4.23 63.60 27.16
N SER A 302 -4.37 64.16 25.94
CA SER A 302 -3.84 63.71 24.65
C SER A 302 -4.20 62.31 24.14
N SER A 303 -5.10 62.31 23.17
CA SER A 303 -5.22 61.29 22.14
C SER A 303 -3.92 61.18 21.33
N GLY A 304 -2.98 60.37 21.81
CA GLY A 304 -1.92 59.81 20.99
C GLY A 304 -2.53 58.72 20.12
N SER A 305 -2.59 58.95 18.82
CA SER A 305 -2.85 57.91 17.83
C SER A 305 -1.72 56.88 17.89
N ASN A 306 -1.86 55.85 18.71
CA ASN A 306 -1.06 54.64 18.59
C ASN A 306 -1.43 54.00 17.25
N ALA A 307 -0.61 54.27 16.22
CA ALA A 307 -0.58 53.44 15.04
C ALA A 307 -0.26 52.02 15.53
N SER A 308 -1.27 51.15 15.57
CA SER A 308 -1.10 49.75 15.94
C SER A 308 -0.08 49.14 14.98
N THR A 309 1.07 48.71 15.48
CA THR A 309 2.02 47.91 14.70
C THR A 309 1.24 46.78 14.04
N PRO A 310 1.33 46.60 12.71
CA PRO A 310 0.64 45.51 12.04
C PRO A 310 1.01 44.20 12.72
N SER A 311 0.01 43.42 13.13
CA SER A 311 0.26 42.07 13.69
C SER A 311 1.11 41.29 12.69
N THR A 312 2.07 40.54 13.21
CA THR A 312 2.93 39.62 12.48
C THR A 312 2.33 38.21 12.41
N GLY A 313 1.27 37.96 13.18
CA GLY A 313 0.63 36.67 13.36
C GLY A 313 1.29 35.80 14.44
N TYR A 314 2.52 36.10 14.87
CA TYR A 314 3.26 35.28 15.84
C TYR A 314 2.95 35.62 17.30
N GLU A 315 2.18 36.68 17.58
CA GLU A 315 2.03 37.23 18.92
C GLU A 315 1.51 36.19 19.93
N SER A 316 0.52 35.38 19.54
CA SER A 316 -0.06 34.33 20.37
C SER A 316 0.97 33.24 20.72
N LEU A 317 1.70 32.75 19.71
CA LEU A 317 2.71 31.71 19.85
C LEU A 317 3.90 32.18 20.70
N PHE A 318 4.36 33.42 20.49
CA PHE A 318 5.47 33.98 21.28
C PHE A 318 5.08 34.28 22.71
N ALA A 319 3.82 34.70 22.95
CA ALA A 319 3.30 34.82 24.31
C ALA A 319 3.22 33.45 25.01
N ALA A 320 2.82 32.40 24.31
CA ALA A 320 2.85 31.03 24.85
C ALA A 320 4.30 30.58 25.14
N ALA A 321 5.24 30.81 24.22
CA ALA A 321 6.65 30.48 24.43
C ALA A 321 7.26 31.24 25.62
N GLN A 322 6.88 32.50 25.85
CA GLN A 322 7.28 33.26 27.05
C GLN A 322 6.81 32.61 28.35
N ARG A 323 5.65 31.94 28.33
CA ARG A 323 5.11 31.18 29.47
C ARG A 323 5.57 29.71 29.50
N ASN A 324 6.47 29.30 28.60
CA ASN A 324 6.89 27.90 28.40
C ASN A 324 5.72 26.96 28.03
N GLU A 325 4.72 27.49 27.33
CA GLU A 325 3.52 26.76 26.89
C GLU A 325 3.52 26.45 25.38
N ALA A 326 4.59 26.81 24.66
CA ALA A 326 4.71 26.48 23.25
C ALA A 326 5.27 25.06 23.07
N SER A 327 4.89 24.41 21.97
CA SER A 327 5.29 23.04 21.66
C SER A 327 5.86 22.95 20.25
N LEU A 328 6.94 22.20 20.08
CA LEU A 328 7.46 21.75 18.79
C LEU A 328 7.17 20.25 18.64
N PHE A 329 6.47 19.87 17.60
CA PHE A 329 6.17 18.48 17.24
C PHE A 329 7.08 18.05 16.09
N LEU A 330 7.69 16.87 16.26
CA LEU A 330 8.53 16.19 15.28
C LEU A 330 8.16 14.70 15.26
N LEU A 331 8.44 14.00 14.15
CA LEU A 331 8.29 12.55 14.09
C LEU A 331 9.49 11.89 14.79
N ILE A 332 9.34 11.58 16.08
CA ILE A 332 10.45 11.03 16.90
C ILE A 332 9.96 9.74 17.54
N PRO A 333 10.34 8.57 17.01
CA PRO A 333 9.88 7.30 17.58
C PRO A 333 10.34 7.14 19.03
N PRO A 334 9.51 6.51 19.88
CA PRO A 334 9.91 6.19 21.24
C PRO A 334 11.00 5.12 21.23
N GLY A 335 12.03 5.25 22.08
CA GLY A 335 13.09 4.26 22.25
C GLY A 335 14.48 4.86 22.35
N GLU A 336 15.44 4.02 22.75
CA GLU A 336 16.87 4.35 22.74
C GLU A 336 17.50 3.90 21.42
N GLY A 337 18.37 4.74 20.84
CA GLY A 337 19.10 4.44 19.61
C GLY A 337 18.68 5.26 18.38
N GLU A 338 19.46 5.10 17.31
CA GLU A 338 19.21 5.75 16.04
C GLU A 338 18.00 5.12 15.33
N SER A 339 17.06 5.94 14.90
CA SER A 339 15.88 5.50 14.15
C SER A 339 16.31 4.96 12.77
N ARG A 340 15.61 3.93 12.27
CA ARG A 340 15.80 3.47 10.88
C ARG A 340 15.26 4.50 9.88
N GLU A 341 14.13 5.11 10.21
CA GLU A 341 13.37 6.00 9.32
C GLU A 341 13.61 7.49 9.63
N TYR A 342 13.58 7.88 10.91
CA TYR A 342 13.52 9.29 11.36
C TYR A 342 14.87 9.85 11.85
N LYS A 343 15.96 9.57 11.13
CA LYS A 343 17.31 10.00 11.53
C LYS A 343 17.47 11.53 11.47
N GLN A 344 16.91 12.15 10.44
CA GLN A 344 16.95 13.60 10.26
C GLN A 344 16.22 14.32 11.40
N GLU A 345 15.04 13.83 11.78
CA GLU A 345 14.23 14.34 12.88
C GLU A 345 14.97 14.21 14.21
N GLN A 346 15.64 13.07 14.46
CA GLN A 346 16.44 12.88 15.66
C GLN A 346 17.63 13.85 15.73
N ARG A 347 18.34 14.08 14.62
CA ARG A 347 19.44 15.06 14.55
C ARG A 347 18.94 16.47 14.81
N PHE A 348 17.85 16.86 14.16
CA PHE A 348 17.23 18.18 14.35
C PHE A 348 16.74 18.36 15.79
N ALA A 349 16.08 17.35 16.37
CA ALA A 349 15.63 17.35 17.76
C ALA A 349 16.79 17.52 18.75
N ALA A 350 17.93 16.87 18.50
CA ALA A 350 19.13 17.00 19.34
C ALA A 350 19.69 18.42 19.30
N GLN A 351 19.76 19.05 18.12
CA GLN A 351 20.17 20.45 17.95
C GLN A 351 19.15 21.44 18.54
N TRP A 352 17.85 21.12 18.47
CA TRP A 352 16.80 21.95 19.05
C TRP A 352 16.89 21.99 20.57
N LYS A 353 17.07 20.84 21.22
CA LYS A 353 17.15 20.71 22.68
C LYS A 353 18.24 21.56 23.33
N GLN A 354 19.33 21.85 22.60
CA GLN A 354 20.44 22.65 23.13
C GLN A 354 20.00 24.08 23.49
N ASP A 355 19.05 24.67 22.76
CA ASP A 355 18.59 26.04 23.01
C ASP A 355 17.06 26.23 22.86
N ALA A 356 16.26 25.23 23.23
CA ALA A 356 14.79 25.24 23.10
C ALA A 356 14.11 26.25 24.06
N LYS A 357 14.23 27.55 23.78
CA LYS A 357 13.69 28.63 24.62
C LYS A 357 12.15 28.67 24.59
N GLY A 358 11.52 28.02 25.56
CA GLY A 358 10.07 28.06 25.77
C GLY A 358 9.25 27.13 24.87
N PHE A 359 9.90 26.25 24.10
CA PHE A 359 9.25 25.24 23.26
C PHE A 359 9.54 23.83 23.79
N ALA A 360 8.51 23.15 24.30
CA ALA A 360 8.60 21.75 24.66
C ALA A 360 8.60 20.87 23.41
N LEU A 361 9.45 19.85 23.36
CA LEU A 361 9.51 18.92 22.24
C LEU A 361 8.54 17.75 22.45
N HIS A 362 7.72 17.45 21.44
CA HIS A 362 6.74 16.37 21.46
C HIS A 362 6.88 15.45 20.24
N ASN A 363 6.57 14.17 20.43
CA ASN A 363 6.46 13.21 19.34
C ASN A 363 5.11 13.36 18.62
N GLY A 364 5.15 13.60 17.31
CA GLY A 364 3.98 13.72 16.44
C GLY A 364 3.41 12.39 15.93
N LEU A 365 4.16 11.28 16.01
CA LEU A 365 3.72 9.98 15.47
C LEU A 365 2.34 9.50 15.96
N PRO A 366 1.96 9.66 17.25
CA PRO A 366 0.63 9.27 17.72
C PRO A 366 -0.52 10.01 17.00
N ILE A 367 -0.29 11.26 16.58
CA ILE A 367 -1.28 12.04 15.82
C ILE A 367 -1.54 11.34 14.47
N PHE A 368 -0.48 10.99 13.76
CA PHE A 368 -0.60 10.32 12.46
C PHE A 368 -1.14 8.90 12.57
N ALA A 369 -0.84 8.18 13.65
CA ALA A 369 -1.44 6.88 13.93
C ALA A 369 -2.98 6.95 13.99
N GLU A 370 -3.52 7.93 14.71
CA GLU A 370 -4.98 8.12 14.80
C GLU A 370 -5.63 8.55 13.47
N LEU A 371 -4.92 9.34 12.66
CA LEU A 371 -5.43 9.87 11.39
C LEU A 371 -5.37 8.84 10.27
N ARG A 372 -4.25 8.14 10.09
CA ARG A 372 -4.01 7.19 8.98
C ARG A 372 -4.63 5.81 9.20
N MET A 373 -4.88 5.42 10.44
CA MET A 373 -5.46 4.10 10.74
C MET A 373 -6.87 3.92 10.12
N ARG A 374 -7.64 5.01 9.97
CA ARG A 374 -8.95 5.03 9.28
C ARG A 374 -8.83 5.66 7.89
N LYS A 375 -9.15 4.89 6.85
CA LYS A 375 -8.99 5.27 5.46
C LYS A 375 -10.23 6.02 4.96
N SER A 376 -10.01 7.13 4.28
CA SER A 376 -11.03 7.87 3.54
C SER A 376 -11.53 7.09 2.32
N PRO A 377 -12.65 7.48 1.70
CA PRO A 377 -13.09 6.91 0.43
C PRO A 377 -12.05 7.01 -0.69
N LEU A 378 -11.26 8.09 -0.72
CA LEU A 378 -10.18 8.24 -1.70
C LEU A 378 -9.06 7.23 -1.43
N GLU A 379 -8.61 7.13 -0.17
CA GLU A 379 -7.58 6.17 0.24
C GLU A 379 -7.98 4.72 -0.08
N LEU A 380 -9.25 4.37 0.13
CA LEU A 380 -9.77 3.04 -0.21
C LEU A 380 -9.77 2.76 -1.71
N ARG A 381 -9.92 3.77 -2.58
CA ARG A 381 -9.81 3.59 -4.04
C ARG A 381 -8.36 3.32 -4.46
N LEU A 382 -7.39 4.02 -3.87
CA LEU A 382 -5.97 3.81 -4.13
C LEU A 382 -5.53 2.43 -3.65
N LEU A 383 -5.89 2.07 -2.42
CA LEU A 383 -5.57 0.78 -1.82
C LEU A 383 -6.24 -0.39 -2.58
N GLN A 384 -7.51 -0.24 -2.99
CA GLN A 384 -8.15 -1.26 -3.85
C GLN A 384 -7.43 -1.41 -5.19
N HIS A 385 -6.91 -0.33 -5.78
CA HIS A 385 -6.16 -0.43 -7.03
C HIS A 385 -4.83 -1.15 -6.85
N ALA A 386 -4.09 -0.87 -5.76
CA ALA A 386 -2.89 -1.62 -5.40
C ALA A 386 -3.20 -3.13 -5.27
N ILE A 387 -4.30 -3.49 -4.61
CA ILE A 387 -4.75 -4.88 -4.48
C ILE A 387 -5.12 -5.49 -5.82
N ASP A 388 -5.84 -4.76 -6.67
CA ASP A 388 -6.23 -5.26 -7.99
C ASP A 388 -4.98 -5.59 -8.84
N ILE A 389 -3.93 -4.76 -8.78
CA ILE A 389 -2.63 -5.03 -9.41
C ILE A 389 -1.99 -6.30 -8.83
N THR A 390 -1.95 -6.42 -7.51
CA THR A 390 -1.44 -7.60 -6.80
C THR A 390 -2.16 -8.87 -7.23
N THR A 391 -3.49 -8.86 -7.29
CA THR A 391 -4.28 -10.03 -7.70
C THR A 391 -4.07 -10.43 -9.17
N GLU A 392 -3.84 -9.47 -10.08
CA GLU A 392 -3.42 -9.79 -11.45
C GLU A 392 -2.06 -10.47 -11.47
N GLY A 393 -1.10 -9.96 -10.68
CA GLY A 393 0.24 -10.52 -10.57
C GLY A 393 0.20 -11.98 -10.12
N PHE A 394 -0.54 -12.28 -9.05
CA PHE A 394 -0.77 -13.66 -8.62
C PHE A 394 -1.39 -14.53 -9.71
N GLY A 395 -2.38 -14.01 -10.44
CA GLY A 395 -3.00 -14.74 -11.53
C GLY A 395 -2.01 -15.16 -12.62
N ARG A 396 -1.05 -14.29 -12.94
CA ARG A 396 0.03 -14.56 -13.90
C ARG A 396 1.06 -15.55 -13.34
N ALA A 397 1.50 -15.35 -12.10
CA ALA A 397 2.41 -16.26 -11.40
C ALA A 397 1.86 -17.71 -11.36
N MET A 398 0.60 -17.87 -10.94
CA MET A 398 -0.10 -19.16 -10.93
C MET A 398 -0.25 -19.80 -12.33
N ALA A 399 -0.27 -18.99 -13.40
CA ALA A 399 -0.37 -19.49 -14.77
C ALA A 399 0.96 -20.05 -15.30
N VAL A 400 2.10 -19.54 -14.83
CA VAL A 400 3.44 -19.92 -15.32
C VAL A 400 4.17 -20.92 -14.43
N VAL A 401 3.81 -21.00 -13.13
CA VAL A 401 4.58 -21.74 -12.11
C VAL A 401 4.93 -23.18 -12.50
N ASN A 402 4.05 -23.88 -13.22
CA ASN A 402 4.28 -25.28 -13.61
C ASN A 402 5.41 -25.46 -14.63
N ARG A 403 5.87 -24.37 -15.26
CA ARG A 403 6.96 -24.31 -16.23
C ARG A 403 8.21 -23.63 -15.68
N ALA A 404 8.08 -22.95 -14.53
CA ALA A 404 9.21 -22.27 -13.91
C ALA A 404 10.25 -23.28 -13.43
N GLN A 405 11.52 -22.97 -13.65
CA GLN A 405 12.64 -23.75 -13.10
C GLN A 405 13.12 -23.19 -11.76
N TRP A 406 12.96 -21.88 -11.59
CA TRP A 406 13.46 -21.13 -10.45
C TRP A 406 12.40 -20.17 -9.91
N GLU A 407 12.45 -19.89 -8.61
CA GLU A 407 11.49 -19.01 -7.94
C GLU A 407 11.47 -17.60 -8.56
N TYR A 408 12.64 -17.04 -8.92
CA TYR A 408 12.74 -15.72 -9.56
C TYR A 408 12.01 -15.63 -10.92
N GLU A 409 11.77 -16.74 -11.62
CA GLU A 409 11.00 -16.73 -12.87
C GLU A 409 9.51 -16.46 -12.58
N VAL A 410 9.03 -16.89 -11.41
CA VAL A 410 7.68 -16.59 -10.92
C VAL A 410 7.61 -15.17 -10.37
N GLU A 411 8.64 -14.73 -9.64
CA GLU A 411 8.77 -13.34 -9.16
C GLU A 411 8.76 -12.34 -10.32
N ALA A 412 9.43 -12.66 -11.44
CA ALA A 412 9.48 -11.79 -12.61
C ALA A 412 8.09 -11.46 -13.19
N GLU A 413 7.11 -12.37 -13.10
CA GLU A 413 5.72 -12.08 -13.50
C GLU A 413 5.05 -11.06 -12.59
N ILE A 414 5.38 -11.06 -11.30
CA ILE A 414 4.89 -10.07 -10.34
C ILE A 414 5.44 -8.70 -10.68
N ASP A 415 6.77 -8.57 -10.77
CA ASP A 415 7.46 -7.32 -11.05
C ASP A 415 7.03 -6.73 -12.40
N TYR A 416 6.94 -7.60 -13.42
CA TYR A 416 6.43 -7.21 -14.73
C TYR A 416 5.02 -6.63 -14.64
N THR A 417 4.14 -7.27 -13.86
CA THR A 417 2.75 -6.83 -13.71
C THR A 417 2.67 -5.51 -12.98
N PHE A 418 3.40 -5.35 -11.88
CA PHE A 418 3.44 -4.12 -11.10
C PHE A 418 3.89 -2.96 -11.99
N LYS A 419 4.98 -3.16 -12.75
CA LYS A 419 5.49 -2.14 -13.67
C LYS A 419 4.50 -1.82 -14.79
N ARG A 420 3.89 -2.86 -15.38
CA ARG A 420 2.90 -2.71 -16.47
C ARG A 420 1.63 -1.96 -16.02
N ARG A 421 1.28 -2.06 -14.73
CA ARG A 421 0.12 -1.39 -14.14
C ARG A 421 0.44 -0.06 -13.47
N ASN A 422 1.66 0.44 -13.65
CA ASN A 422 2.08 1.72 -13.10
C ASN A 422 1.96 1.77 -11.56
N ALA A 423 2.24 0.64 -10.90
CA ALA A 423 2.59 0.66 -9.48
C ALA A 423 3.85 1.52 -9.29
N ASP A 424 3.94 2.22 -8.16
CA ASP A 424 5.14 2.98 -7.79
C ASP A 424 6.31 1.99 -7.66
N ASN A 425 6.09 0.89 -6.92
CA ASN A 425 6.98 -0.26 -6.81
C ASN A 425 6.22 -1.43 -6.12
N TRP A 426 6.91 -2.44 -5.62
CA TRP A 426 6.45 -3.28 -4.50
C TRP A 426 6.33 -2.48 -3.18
N GLY A 427 5.41 -2.86 -2.29
CA GLY A 427 5.35 -2.30 -0.93
C GLY A 427 6.40 -2.88 0.02
N TYR A 428 6.91 -4.06 -0.31
CA TYR A 428 7.95 -4.79 0.39
C TYR A 428 8.52 -5.88 -0.54
N PRO A 429 9.79 -6.29 -0.34
CA PRO A 429 10.09 -7.69 -0.10
C PRO A 429 9.29 -8.82 -0.79
N SER A 430 9.16 -8.96 -2.11
CA SER A 430 8.45 -10.08 -2.72
C SER A 430 9.03 -11.40 -2.22
N ILE A 431 8.21 -12.19 -1.51
CA ILE A 431 8.61 -13.49 -1.00
C ILE A 431 8.06 -14.54 -1.96
N VAL A 432 8.95 -15.33 -2.57
CA VAL A 432 8.59 -16.44 -3.45
C VAL A 432 9.35 -17.69 -3.02
N GLY A 433 8.71 -18.56 -2.23
CA GLY A 433 9.34 -19.75 -1.65
C GLY A 433 8.68 -21.05 -2.09
N CYS A 434 9.45 -21.93 -2.74
CA CYS A 434 9.06 -23.28 -3.12
C CYS A 434 9.53 -24.31 -2.08
N GLY A 435 8.67 -25.29 -1.76
CA GLY A 435 9.01 -26.41 -0.89
C GLY A 435 9.53 -25.94 0.49
N PRO A 436 10.73 -26.36 0.93
CA PRO A 436 11.31 -25.95 2.21
C PRO A 436 11.41 -24.42 2.39
N ASN A 437 11.62 -23.65 1.31
CA ASN A 437 11.75 -22.20 1.39
C ASN A 437 10.45 -21.52 1.87
N ALA A 438 9.29 -22.13 1.60
CA ALA A 438 7.99 -21.66 2.10
C ALA A 438 7.88 -21.70 3.64
N THR A 439 8.81 -22.35 4.33
CA THR A 439 8.85 -22.40 5.81
C THR A 439 9.64 -21.24 6.44
N THR A 440 10.22 -20.36 5.62
CA THR A 440 10.91 -19.14 6.05
C THR A 440 9.99 -17.94 5.86
N LEU A 441 9.61 -17.27 6.96
CA LEU A 441 8.56 -16.23 6.94
C LEU A 441 8.85 -15.10 5.95
N HIS A 442 10.06 -14.53 6.00
CA HIS A 442 10.54 -13.48 5.09
C HIS A 442 11.69 -14.04 4.24
N TYR A 443 11.37 -14.93 3.32
CA TYR A 443 12.35 -15.49 2.38
C TYR A 443 12.60 -14.49 1.24
N GLU A 444 13.71 -13.74 1.34
CA GLU A 444 13.99 -12.59 0.45
C GLU A 444 14.78 -12.93 -0.83
N THR A 445 15.25 -14.17 -0.99
CA THR A 445 16.20 -14.48 -2.08
C THR A 445 15.55 -14.90 -3.38
N SER A 446 14.43 -15.66 -3.32
CA SER A 446 13.74 -16.18 -4.50
C SER A 446 14.65 -16.90 -5.51
N GLN A 447 15.68 -17.61 -5.03
CA GLN A 447 16.70 -18.28 -5.86
C GLN A 447 16.58 -19.82 -5.86
N GLY A 448 15.64 -20.39 -5.12
CA GLY A 448 15.40 -21.81 -5.01
C GLY A 448 14.85 -22.41 -6.31
N ARG A 449 14.98 -23.75 -6.41
CA ARG A 449 14.41 -24.51 -7.53
C ARG A 449 12.91 -24.69 -7.33
N VAL A 450 12.15 -24.49 -8.39
CA VAL A 450 10.72 -24.81 -8.42
C VAL A 450 10.56 -26.29 -8.75
N ALA A 451 10.16 -27.08 -7.75
CA ALA A 451 10.05 -28.53 -7.87
C ALA A 451 8.58 -28.98 -8.04
N GLN A 452 8.36 -29.90 -8.97
CA GLN A 452 7.04 -30.47 -9.20
C GLN A 452 6.59 -31.29 -7.97
N GLY A 453 5.36 -31.08 -7.53
CA GLY A 453 4.79 -31.73 -6.36
C GLY A 453 4.95 -30.94 -5.06
N ASP A 454 5.80 -29.91 -5.03
CA ASP A 454 5.91 -29.00 -3.88
C ASP A 454 4.82 -27.92 -3.91
N LEU A 455 4.65 -27.26 -2.76
CA LEU A 455 3.90 -26.01 -2.67
C LEU A 455 4.84 -24.83 -2.97
N LEU A 456 4.28 -23.80 -3.58
CA LEU A 456 4.89 -22.50 -3.70
C LEU A 456 4.05 -21.50 -2.90
N LEU A 457 4.70 -20.83 -1.94
CA LEU A 457 4.13 -19.75 -1.13
C LEU A 457 4.65 -18.44 -1.70
N MET A 458 3.72 -17.53 -1.98
CA MET A 458 4.03 -16.17 -2.40
C MET A 458 3.34 -15.18 -1.51
N ASP A 459 4.10 -14.21 -1.01
CA ASP A 459 3.64 -13.07 -0.23
C ASP A 459 4.17 -11.81 -0.90
N VAL A 460 3.25 -11.07 -1.53
CA VAL A 460 3.57 -9.96 -2.43
C VAL A 460 2.50 -8.88 -2.37
N GLY A 461 2.92 -7.62 -2.54
CA GLY A 461 2.01 -6.48 -2.56
C GLY A 461 2.54 -5.35 -3.46
N ALA A 462 1.73 -4.92 -4.42
CA ALA A 462 2.00 -3.70 -5.18
C ALA A 462 1.82 -2.48 -4.28
N GLU A 463 2.66 -1.47 -4.48
CA GLU A 463 2.46 -0.12 -3.95
C GLU A 463 1.94 0.79 -5.08
N TYR A 464 0.83 1.47 -4.83
CA TYR A 464 0.28 2.45 -5.76
C TYR A 464 -0.08 3.74 -5.02
N ASP A 465 0.51 4.84 -5.47
CA ASP A 465 0.36 6.18 -4.89
C ASP A 465 0.60 6.20 -3.38
N HIS A 466 1.70 5.55 -2.98
CA HIS A 466 2.11 5.30 -1.60
C HIS A 466 1.25 4.32 -0.78
N TYR A 467 0.14 3.75 -1.30
CA TYR A 467 -0.65 2.74 -0.58
C TYR A 467 -0.26 1.35 -1.06
N THR A 468 -0.02 0.44 -0.12
CA THR A 468 0.39 -0.93 -0.44
C THR A 468 -0.72 -1.95 -0.17
N ALA A 469 -0.78 -2.95 -1.03
CA ALA A 469 -1.46 -4.22 -0.77
C ALA A 469 -0.56 -5.14 0.07
N ASP A 470 -1.15 -6.21 0.60
CA ASP A 470 -0.41 -7.30 1.26
C ASP A 470 -1.19 -8.61 1.14
N VAL A 471 -0.74 -9.49 0.25
CA VAL A 471 -1.49 -10.70 -0.08
C VAL A 471 -0.53 -11.88 -0.16
N THR A 472 -0.89 -12.94 0.57
CA THR A 472 -0.23 -14.24 0.51
C THR A 472 -1.15 -15.30 -0.10
N ARG A 473 -0.62 -16.09 -1.03
CA ARG A 473 -1.21 -17.37 -1.47
C ARG A 473 -0.18 -18.48 -1.46
N THR A 474 -0.63 -19.66 -1.08
CA THR A 474 0.11 -20.91 -1.23
C THR A 474 -0.62 -21.84 -2.18
N TYR A 475 0.08 -22.44 -3.15
CA TYR A 475 -0.52 -23.33 -4.15
C TYR A 475 0.46 -24.38 -4.69
N PRO A 476 -0.03 -25.53 -5.18
CA PRO A 476 0.83 -26.61 -5.66
C PRO A 476 1.43 -26.28 -7.02
N VAL A 477 2.75 -26.45 -7.17
CA VAL A 477 3.48 -26.14 -8.41
C VAL A 477 2.90 -26.89 -9.62
N ASN A 478 2.47 -28.14 -9.43
CA ASN A 478 1.88 -28.98 -10.48
C ASN A 478 0.35 -28.77 -10.66
N GLY A 479 -0.25 -27.84 -9.91
CA GLY A 479 -1.69 -27.54 -9.95
C GLY A 479 -2.60 -28.52 -9.20
N LYS A 480 -2.06 -29.47 -8.41
CA LYS A 480 -2.84 -30.42 -7.60
C LYS A 480 -2.28 -30.60 -6.19
N PHE A 481 -3.12 -30.41 -5.18
CA PHE A 481 -2.71 -30.60 -3.79
C PHE A 481 -2.58 -32.09 -3.47
N THR A 482 -1.52 -32.47 -2.76
CA THR A 482 -1.43 -33.81 -2.14
C THR A 482 -2.29 -33.89 -0.88
N ALA A 483 -2.51 -35.10 -0.36
CA ALA A 483 -3.22 -35.29 0.89
C ALA A 483 -2.55 -34.57 2.07
N ALA A 484 -1.21 -34.66 2.17
CA ALA A 484 -0.47 -33.99 3.24
C ALA A 484 -0.54 -32.45 3.14
N GLN A 485 -0.48 -31.91 1.92
CA GLN A 485 -0.66 -30.47 1.69
C GLN A 485 -2.08 -30.03 2.01
N THR A 486 -3.09 -30.83 1.63
CA THR A 486 -4.51 -30.57 1.91
C THR A 486 -4.76 -30.50 3.42
N ASP A 487 -4.19 -31.43 4.20
CA ASP A 487 -4.36 -31.48 5.66
C ASP A 487 -3.94 -30.15 6.32
N ILE A 488 -2.78 -29.60 5.92
CA ILE A 488 -2.26 -28.33 6.45
C ILE A 488 -3.04 -27.13 5.88
N TYR A 489 -3.26 -27.11 4.57
CA TYR A 489 -3.92 -26.01 3.88
C TYR A 489 -5.31 -25.72 4.44
N GLN A 490 -6.09 -26.78 4.69
CA GLN A 490 -7.45 -26.63 5.21
C GLN A 490 -7.50 -26.08 6.63
N ILE A 491 -6.48 -26.35 7.47
CA ILE A 491 -6.38 -25.73 8.79
C ILE A 491 -6.16 -24.22 8.66
N VAL A 492 -5.22 -23.81 7.78
CA VAL A 492 -4.91 -22.40 7.56
C VAL A 492 -6.11 -21.65 6.96
N LEU A 493 -6.79 -22.24 5.98
CA LEU A 493 -8.01 -21.67 5.40
C LEU A 493 -9.11 -21.48 6.46
N ALA A 494 -9.38 -22.52 7.26
CA ALA A 494 -10.37 -22.44 8.33
C ALA A 494 -9.99 -21.40 9.41
N ALA A 495 -8.71 -21.26 9.72
CA ALA A 495 -8.21 -20.24 10.64
C ALA A 495 -8.41 -18.83 10.08
N GLN A 496 -8.18 -18.64 8.77
CA GLN A 496 -8.38 -17.35 8.10
C GLN A 496 -9.86 -16.96 8.13
N GLU A 497 -10.75 -17.90 7.82
CA GLU A 497 -12.19 -17.68 7.90
C GLU A 497 -12.66 -17.38 9.34
N ALA A 498 -12.06 -18.00 10.34
CA ALA A 498 -12.36 -17.70 11.74
C ALA A 498 -11.92 -16.27 12.12
N GLY A 499 -10.74 -15.85 11.68
CA GLY A 499 -10.28 -14.47 11.80
C GLY A 499 -11.25 -13.49 11.13
N MET A 500 -11.62 -13.76 9.87
CA MET A 500 -12.59 -12.95 9.12
C MET A 500 -13.95 -12.85 9.83
N ARG A 501 -14.49 -13.93 10.41
CA ARG A 501 -15.75 -13.87 11.18
C ARG A 501 -15.64 -13.01 12.45
N ALA A 502 -14.44 -12.89 13.02
CA ALA A 502 -14.20 -12.02 14.19
C ALA A 502 -14.04 -10.54 13.80
N SER A 503 -13.82 -10.23 12.52
CA SER A 503 -13.66 -8.88 11.96
C SER A 503 -14.96 -8.09 11.93
N ARG A 504 -15.25 -7.35 13.01
CA ARG A 504 -16.44 -6.49 13.10
C ARG A 504 -16.17 -5.22 13.93
N PRO A 505 -16.96 -4.15 13.76
CA PRO A 505 -16.87 -2.97 14.60
C PRO A 505 -16.89 -3.32 16.10
N GLY A 506 -15.98 -2.71 16.86
CA GLY A 506 -15.85 -2.89 18.30
C GLY A 506 -14.96 -4.06 18.75
N ALA A 507 -14.62 -5.00 17.86
CA ALA A 507 -13.63 -6.05 18.15
C ALA A 507 -12.19 -5.48 18.16
N LYS A 508 -11.22 -6.27 18.60
CA LYS A 508 -9.78 -5.94 18.54
C LYS A 508 -9.05 -6.90 17.61
N LEU A 509 -7.87 -6.51 17.10
CA LEU A 509 -6.99 -7.43 16.37
C LEU A 509 -6.59 -8.66 17.20
N SER A 510 -6.52 -8.54 18.53
CA SER A 510 -6.32 -9.70 19.41
C SER A 510 -7.45 -10.72 19.33
N ASP A 511 -8.69 -10.27 19.11
CA ASP A 511 -9.84 -11.17 18.99
C ASP A 511 -9.78 -11.94 17.66
N VAL A 512 -9.35 -11.25 16.58
CA VAL A 512 -9.09 -11.85 15.26
C VAL A 512 -7.98 -12.91 15.36
N HIS A 513 -6.86 -12.57 16.00
CA HIS A 513 -5.75 -13.50 16.22
C HIS A 513 -6.18 -14.72 17.03
N ASN A 514 -6.89 -14.51 18.15
CA ASN A 514 -7.33 -15.61 19.01
C ASN A 514 -8.31 -16.54 18.26
N ALA A 515 -9.23 -16.00 17.46
CA ALA A 515 -10.15 -16.81 16.67
C ALA A 515 -9.42 -17.73 15.68
N ALA A 516 -8.41 -17.22 14.98
CA ALA A 516 -7.57 -18.02 14.08
C ALA A 516 -6.71 -19.04 14.85
N LEU A 517 -6.09 -18.60 15.95
CA LEU A 517 -5.18 -19.43 16.76
C LEU A 517 -5.88 -20.66 17.34
N GLU A 518 -7.13 -20.54 17.80
CA GLU A 518 -7.87 -21.70 18.33
C GLU A 518 -8.10 -22.77 17.26
N VAL A 519 -8.41 -22.37 16.01
CA VAL A 519 -8.53 -23.30 14.88
C VAL A 519 -7.19 -23.99 14.57
N VAL A 520 -6.10 -23.22 14.60
CA VAL A 520 -4.74 -23.76 14.39
C VAL A 520 -4.40 -24.80 15.46
N LYS A 521 -4.63 -24.51 16.74
CA LYS A 521 -4.38 -25.45 17.85
C LYS A 521 -5.17 -26.75 17.68
N ASP A 522 -6.46 -26.65 17.35
CA ASP A 522 -7.31 -27.82 17.11
C ASP A 522 -6.84 -28.66 15.91
N GLY A 523 -6.43 -27.99 14.84
CA GLY A 523 -5.85 -28.63 13.66
C GLY A 523 -4.55 -29.37 13.97
N LEU A 524 -3.60 -28.69 14.61
CA LEU A 524 -2.30 -29.27 14.95
C LEU A 524 -2.42 -30.47 15.90
N LEU A 525 -3.32 -30.39 16.89
CA LEU A 525 -3.56 -31.51 17.79
C LEU A 525 -4.14 -32.71 17.03
N ARG A 526 -5.12 -32.47 16.16
CA ARG A 526 -5.74 -33.51 15.33
C ARG A 526 -4.72 -34.21 14.42
N LEU A 527 -3.75 -33.46 13.89
CA LEU A 527 -2.69 -34.02 13.04
C LEU A 527 -1.54 -34.67 13.82
N GLY A 528 -1.52 -34.56 15.16
CA GLY A 528 -0.44 -35.09 16.01
C GLY A 528 0.84 -34.25 15.98
N LEU A 529 0.77 -32.99 15.53
CA LEU A 529 1.90 -32.05 15.51
C LEU A 529 2.10 -31.33 16.86
N ILE A 530 1.13 -31.44 17.76
CA ILE A 530 1.21 -31.07 19.18
C ILE A 530 0.52 -32.14 20.02
N THR A 531 0.87 -32.23 21.30
CA THR A 531 0.28 -33.18 22.27
C THR A 531 -0.64 -32.52 23.29
N ASP A 532 -0.51 -31.20 23.47
CA ASP A 532 -1.35 -30.42 24.40
C ASP A 532 -1.88 -29.15 23.73
N ARG A 533 -3.20 -29.12 23.52
CA ARG A 533 -3.96 -27.98 22.95
C ARG A 533 -3.73 -26.67 23.69
N ASN A 534 -3.60 -26.73 25.01
CA ASN A 534 -3.57 -25.56 25.89
C ASN A 534 -2.15 -25.05 26.12
N SER A 535 -1.14 -25.80 25.66
CA SER A 535 0.26 -25.41 25.73
C SER A 535 0.65 -24.41 24.63
N ARG A 536 1.88 -23.90 24.71
CA ARG A 536 2.51 -23.10 23.65
C ARG A 536 3.17 -23.93 22.55
N GLN A 537 2.95 -25.25 22.50
CA GLN A 537 3.56 -26.11 21.45
C GLN A 537 3.17 -25.68 20.03
N TYR A 538 1.99 -25.06 19.85
CA TYR A 538 1.58 -24.52 18.54
C TYR A 538 2.59 -23.51 17.98
N ALA A 539 3.34 -22.81 18.84
CA ALA A 539 4.29 -21.77 18.44
C ALA A 539 5.52 -22.32 17.72
N LEU A 540 5.71 -23.65 17.71
CA LEU A 540 6.67 -24.31 16.82
C LEU A 540 6.29 -24.16 15.35
N TRP A 541 4.99 -24.08 15.06
CA TRP A 541 4.43 -24.15 13.71
C TRP A 541 3.72 -22.86 13.29
N PHE A 542 3.21 -22.07 14.23
CA PHE A 542 2.59 -20.76 14.00
C PHE A 542 3.14 -19.73 14.99
N MET A 543 4.12 -18.94 14.56
CA MET A 543 4.98 -18.12 15.42
C MET A 543 4.82 -16.60 15.25
N HIS A 544 3.93 -16.14 14.36
CA HIS A 544 3.68 -14.72 14.10
C HIS A 544 2.24 -14.31 14.45
N GLY A 545 1.96 -13.01 14.38
CA GLY A 545 0.59 -12.48 14.53
C GLY A 545 -0.27 -12.82 13.32
N THR A 546 -1.60 -12.76 13.47
CA THR A 546 -2.53 -13.01 12.35
C THR A 546 -2.87 -11.75 11.55
N SER A 547 -2.53 -10.57 12.07
CA SER A 547 -2.99 -9.31 11.49
C SER A 547 -2.08 -8.16 11.87
N HIS A 548 -1.87 -7.25 10.93
CA HIS A 548 -1.37 -5.89 11.14
C HIS A 548 -2.17 -4.88 10.31
N HIS A 549 -2.17 -3.61 10.71
CA HIS A 549 -2.78 -2.56 9.91
C HIS A 549 -2.06 -2.41 8.56
N LEU A 550 -2.81 -2.01 7.53
CA LEU A 550 -2.31 -1.84 6.17
C LEU A 550 -2.72 -0.46 5.62
N GLY A 551 -1.81 0.20 4.91
CA GLY A 551 -2.04 1.53 4.35
C GLY A 551 -0.81 2.03 3.61
N MET A 552 -0.24 3.14 4.08
CA MET A 552 0.94 3.74 3.42
C MET A 552 2.27 3.06 3.75
N ASN A 553 2.27 2.23 4.79
CA ASN A 553 3.29 1.20 5.02
C ASN A 553 2.57 -0.15 4.99
N VAL A 554 3.29 -1.22 4.64
CA VAL A 554 2.77 -2.60 4.71
C VAL A 554 2.36 -2.92 6.14
N HIS A 555 3.27 -2.71 7.08
CA HIS A 555 2.99 -2.65 8.51
C HIS A 555 2.62 -1.20 8.86
N ASP A 556 1.37 -0.83 8.63
CA ASP A 556 0.88 0.53 8.85
C ASP A 556 0.81 0.90 10.33
N VAL A 557 0.68 2.21 10.56
CA VAL A 557 0.61 2.78 11.91
C VAL A 557 -0.55 2.18 12.71
N ASN A 558 -0.34 2.03 14.02
CA ASN A 558 -1.27 1.40 14.94
C ASN A 558 -1.46 2.26 16.19
N VAL A 559 -2.69 2.30 16.70
CA VAL A 559 -3.01 2.81 18.03
C VAL A 559 -3.24 1.61 18.96
N ALA A 560 -2.35 1.46 19.95
CA ALA A 560 -2.38 0.29 20.84
C ALA A 560 -3.75 0.10 21.52
N GLY A 561 -4.30 -1.10 21.41
CA GLY A 561 -5.59 -1.46 22.01
C GLY A 561 -6.81 -0.85 21.34
N ALA A 562 -6.64 -0.22 20.17
CA ALA A 562 -7.75 0.31 19.38
C ALA A 562 -8.78 -0.78 19.07
N LYS A 563 -10.05 -0.38 19.12
CA LYS A 563 -11.15 -1.17 18.60
C LYS A 563 -11.25 -0.94 17.10
N LEU A 564 -11.63 -1.99 16.39
CA LEU A 564 -11.93 -1.94 14.97
C LEU A 564 -13.11 -1.01 14.71
N GLU A 565 -12.94 -0.08 13.78
CA GLU A 565 -13.95 0.89 13.36
C GLU A 565 -14.06 0.90 11.82
N PRO A 566 -15.22 1.27 11.25
CA PRO A 566 -15.38 1.39 9.81
C PRO A 566 -14.27 2.23 9.16
N GLY A 567 -13.76 1.74 8.03
CA GLY A 567 -12.66 2.36 7.29
C GLY A 567 -11.25 1.94 7.77
N MET A 568 -11.10 1.19 8.86
CA MET A 568 -9.82 0.56 9.17
C MET A 568 -9.52 -0.59 8.20
N VAL A 569 -8.29 -0.63 7.69
CA VAL A 569 -7.78 -1.69 6.80
C VAL A 569 -6.62 -2.42 7.48
N TYR A 570 -6.61 -3.75 7.39
CA TYR A 570 -5.60 -4.65 7.97
C TYR A 570 -5.59 -6.01 7.26
N THR A 571 -4.55 -6.80 7.50
CA THR A 571 -4.34 -8.15 6.94
C THR A 571 -4.93 -9.25 7.82
N ILE A 572 -5.29 -10.39 7.23
CA ILE A 572 -5.61 -11.63 7.96
C ILE A 572 -4.82 -12.79 7.38
N GLU A 573 -3.73 -13.16 8.04
CA GLU A 573 -2.62 -13.97 7.51
C GLU A 573 -2.20 -15.14 8.42
N PRO A 574 -3.09 -16.06 8.83
CA PRO A 574 -2.64 -17.25 9.55
C PRO A 574 -1.69 -18.09 8.68
N GLY A 575 -0.76 -18.80 9.34
CA GLY A 575 0.15 -19.71 8.66
C GLY A 575 0.63 -20.87 9.53
N ILE A 576 1.05 -21.94 8.88
CA ILE A 576 1.67 -23.13 9.49
C ILE A 576 2.95 -23.46 8.71
N TYR A 577 4.08 -23.57 9.42
CA TYR A 577 5.41 -23.76 8.84
C TYR A 577 6.13 -24.91 9.53
N ILE A 578 6.36 -26.00 8.81
CA ILE A 578 6.96 -27.22 9.38
C ILE A 578 8.36 -27.38 8.80
N ARG A 579 9.31 -26.59 9.32
CA ARG A 579 10.71 -26.56 8.87
C ARG A 579 11.44 -27.85 9.22
N GLU A 580 12.30 -28.35 8.34
CA GLU A 580 13.01 -29.63 8.50
C GLU A 580 13.89 -29.75 9.75
N ASP A 581 14.46 -28.64 10.22
CA ASP A 581 15.34 -28.59 11.39
C ASP A 581 14.60 -28.15 12.67
N ALA A 582 13.26 -27.98 12.62
CA ALA A 582 12.50 -27.37 13.71
C ALA A 582 12.68 -28.10 15.04
N LEU A 583 12.76 -29.44 14.99
CA LEU A 583 12.92 -30.27 16.17
C LEU A 583 14.37 -30.34 16.66
N ASP A 584 15.34 -30.08 15.81
CA ASP A 584 16.77 -30.07 16.17
C ASP A 584 17.15 -28.80 16.94
N ASN A 585 16.39 -27.72 16.74
CA ASN A 585 16.57 -26.43 17.40
C ASN A 585 15.97 -26.36 18.82
N LEU A 586 15.27 -27.42 19.27
CA LEU A 586 14.71 -27.46 20.62
C LEU A 586 15.79 -27.72 21.66
N ALA A 587 15.67 -27.03 22.81
CA ALA A 587 16.53 -27.30 23.96
C ALA A 587 16.42 -28.78 24.37
N LYS A 588 17.55 -29.43 24.65
CA LYS A 588 17.62 -30.84 25.06
C LYS A 588 17.16 -31.01 26.52
N THR A 589 15.84 -31.04 26.73
CA THR A 589 15.23 -31.31 28.03
C THR A 589 14.38 -32.59 27.97
N PRO A 590 14.17 -33.29 29.09
CA PRO A 590 13.32 -34.49 29.13
C PRO A 590 11.88 -34.26 28.65
N GLU A 591 11.36 -33.03 28.78
CA GLU A 591 10.04 -32.64 28.27
C GLU A 591 10.06 -32.53 26.74
N ASN A 592 11.07 -31.85 26.18
CA ASN A 592 11.21 -31.69 24.73
C ASN A 592 11.51 -33.02 24.04
N GLU A 593 12.32 -33.89 24.64
CA GLU A 593 12.59 -35.23 24.11
C GLU A 593 11.31 -36.09 24.05
N ARG A 594 10.47 -36.02 25.08
CA ARG A 594 9.16 -36.69 25.10
C ARG A 594 8.21 -36.12 24.05
N LEU A 595 8.16 -34.79 23.91
CA LEU A 595 7.39 -34.12 22.87
C LEU A 595 7.86 -34.58 21.48
N ILE A 596 9.16 -34.46 21.21
CA ILE A 596 9.86 -34.88 19.98
C ILE A 596 9.47 -36.31 19.61
N ALA A 597 9.55 -37.25 20.56
CA ALA A 597 9.22 -38.64 20.31
C ALA A 597 7.73 -38.81 19.94
N ALA A 598 6.84 -38.09 20.63
CA ALA A 598 5.40 -38.17 20.40
C ALA A 598 4.98 -37.60 19.04
N ILE A 599 5.55 -36.48 18.61
CA ILE A 599 5.16 -35.80 17.36
C ILE A 599 5.93 -36.27 16.12
N ARG A 600 7.01 -37.07 16.30
CA ARG A 600 7.91 -37.51 15.21
C ARG A 600 7.17 -38.06 13.99
N PRO A 601 6.18 -38.96 14.12
CA PRO A 601 5.51 -39.53 12.94
C PRO A 601 4.75 -38.48 12.13
N ALA A 602 4.10 -37.52 12.80
CA ALA A 602 3.40 -36.42 12.14
C ALA A 602 4.41 -35.45 11.52
N PHE A 603 5.48 -35.10 12.24
CA PHE A 603 6.55 -34.24 11.72
C PHE A 603 7.15 -34.79 10.42
N GLU A 604 7.51 -36.08 10.37
CA GLU A 604 8.07 -36.68 9.14
C GLU A 604 7.08 -36.68 7.97
N LYS A 605 5.77 -36.77 8.23
CA LYS A 605 4.73 -36.68 7.20
C LYS A 605 4.61 -35.28 6.59
N TYR A 606 4.77 -34.23 7.39
CA TYR A 606 4.46 -32.86 6.99
C TYR A 606 5.67 -31.91 6.89
N LYS A 607 6.89 -32.37 7.19
CA LYS A 607 8.10 -31.54 7.08
C LYS A 607 8.23 -30.94 5.68
N ASN A 608 8.77 -29.72 5.63
CA ASN A 608 8.94 -28.87 4.45
C ASN A 608 7.63 -28.36 3.83
N ILE A 609 6.50 -28.47 4.54
CA ILE A 609 5.26 -27.79 4.17
C ILE A 609 5.16 -26.45 4.92
N GLY A 610 5.15 -25.36 4.17
CA GLY A 610 4.80 -24.02 4.64
C GLY A 610 3.53 -23.54 3.92
N VAL A 611 2.54 -23.08 4.68
CA VAL A 611 1.30 -22.51 4.14
C VAL A 611 0.96 -21.23 4.89
N ARG A 612 0.73 -20.16 4.15
CA ARG A 612 0.07 -18.93 4.61
C ARG A 612 -1.00 -18.53 3.58
N ILE A 613 -2.12 -18.01 4.09
CA ILE A 613 -3.22 -17.48 3.27
C ILE A 613 -3.59 -16.14 3.88
N GLU A 614 -3.47 -15.08 3.09
CA GLU A 614 -3.62 -13.71 3.57
C GLU A 614 -4.53 -12.88 2.69
N ASP A 615 -5.38 -12.08 3.32
CA ASP A 615 -6.21 -11.12 2.62
C ASP A 615 -6.23 -9.78 3.33
N ASP A 616 -6.40 -8.75 2.50
CA ASP A 616 -6.65 -7.38 2.91
C ASP A 616 -8.14 -7.19 3.19
N VAL A 617 -8.47 -6.74 4.39
CA VAL A 617 -9.86 -6.50 4.79
C VAL A 617 -10.07 -5.06 5.24
N VAL A 618 -11.23 -4.50 4.88
CA VAL A 618 -11.72 -3.23 5.42
C VAL A 618 -12.91 -3.46 6.33
N ILE A 619 -12.96 -2.79 7.48
CA ILE A 619 -14.13 -2.82 8.36
C ILE A 619 -15.26 -1.96 7.78
N THR A 620 -16.47 -2.51 7.78
CA THR A 620 -17.72 -1.83 7.36
C THR A 620 -18.58 -1.54 8.58
N GLY A 621 -19.73 -0.89 8.40
CA GLY A 621 -20.66 -0.57 9.49
C GLY A 621 -21.24 -1.80 10.22
N ASP A 622 -21.24 -2.96 9.56
CA ASP A 622 -21.88 -4.21 9.99
C ASP A 622 -20.93 -5.42 10.02
N GLY A 623 -19.65 -5.26 9.64
CA GLY A 623 -18.70 -6.35 9.56
C GLY A 623 -17.41 -5.96 8.86
N TYR A 624 -17.07 -6.69 7.80
CA TYR A 624 -15.88 -6.46 6.99
C TYR A 624 -16.19 -6.71 5.50
N ARG A 625 -15.32 -6.20 4.64
CA ARG A 625 -15.24 -6.55 3.23
C ARG A 625 -13.83 -7.02 2.93
N ASN A 626 -13.71 -8.20 2.32
CA ASN A 626 -12.44 -8.70 1.78
C ASN A 626 -12.15 -7.98 0.45
N LEU A 627 -11.04 -7.25 0.40
CA LEU A 627 -10.61 -6.43 -0.73
C LEU A 627 -9.88 -7.27 -1.81
N SER A 628 -9.23 -8.36 -1.40
CA SER A 628 -8.49 -9.31 -2.25
C SER A 628 -9.29 -10.57 -2.61
N ALA A 629 -10.61 -10.55 -2.41
CA ALA A 629 -11.52 -11.68 -2.67
C ALA A 629 -11.55 -12.15 -4.14
N ALA A 630 -11.00 -11.37 -5.06
CA ALA A 630 -10.87 -11.74 -6.48
C ALA A 630 -9.92 -12.92 -6.71
N LEU A 631 -9.00 -13.19 -5.78
CA LEU A 631 -7.99 -14.23 -5.89
C LEU A 631 -8.45 -15.51 -5.17
N PRO A 632 -8.43 -16.69 -5.82
CA PRO A 632 -8.97 -17.92 -5.25
C PRO A 632 -8.20 -18.36 -4.00
N ARG A 633 -8.94 -18.97 -3.06
CA ARG A 633 -8.42 -19.44 -1.76
C ARG A 633 -8.88 -20.83 -1.36
N THR A 634 -9.95 -21.34 -1.98
CA THR A 634 -10.34 -22.73 -1.72
C THR A 634 -9.52 -23.64 -2.62
N ILE A 635 -9.21 -24.85 -2.14
CA ILE A 635 -8.49 -25.86 -2.94
C ILE A 635 -9.17 -26.08 -4.31
N PRO A 636 -10.50 -26.31 -4.40
CA PRO A 636 -11.17 -26.48 -5.69
C PRO A 636 -11.00 -25.27 -6.62
N ASP A 637 -11.11 -24.04 -6.08
CA ASP A 637 -11.01 -22.84 -6.91
C ASP A 637 -9.58 -22.61 -7.41
N ILE A 638 -8.56 -22.89 -6.58
CA ILE A 638 -7.14 -22.79 -6.97
C ILE A 638 -6.83 -23.81 -8.06
N GLU A 639 -7.18 -25.09 -7.87
CA GLU A 639 -6.92 -26.12 -8.87
C GLU A 639 -7.66 -25.84 -10.19
N ALA A 640 -8.92 -25.38 -10.11
CA ALA A 640 -9.70 -25.00 -11.28
C ALA A 640 -9.10 -23.79 -12.01
N PHE A 641 -8.67 -22.78 -11.26
CA PHE A 641 -8.01 -21.59 -11.80
C PHE A 641 -6.71 -21.96 -12.52
N MET A 642 -5.80 -22.67 -11.85
CA MET A 642 -4.49 -23.05 -12.42
C MET A 642 -4.65 -23.91 -13.67
N ALA A 643 -5.57 -24.89 -13.64
CA ALA A 643 -5.84 -25.73 -14.80
C ALA A 643 -6.34 -24.91 -16.00
N ARG A 644 -7.15 -23.88 -15.77
CA ARG A 644 -7.66 -23.00 -16.83
C ARG A 644 -6.61 -22.02 -17.33
N ALA A 645 -5.93 -21.32 -16.43
CA ALA A 645 -4.92 -20.32 -16.77
C ALA A 645 -3.75 -20.91 -17.59
N ALA A 646 -3.28 -22.10 -17.21
CA ALA A 646 -2.22 -22.81 -17.95
C ALA A 646 -2.64 -23.17 -19.40
N ARG A 647 -3.92 -23.51 -19.62
CA ARG A 647 -4.45 -23.78 -20.97
C ARG A 647 -4.50 -22.51 -21.81
N GLU A 648 -4.99 -21.41 -21.25
CA GLU A 648 -5.07 -20.11 -21.92
C GLU A 648 -3.68 -19.60 -22.33
N LEU A 649 -2.68 -19.73 -21.45
CA LEU A 649 -1.29 -19.40 -21.75
C LEU A 649 -0.70 -20.25 -22.88
N THR A 650 -1.04 -21.54 -22.96
CA THR A 650 -0.58 -22.42 -24.04
C THR A 650 -1.23 -22.05 -25.38
N ALA A 651 -2.52 -21.69 -25.35
CA ALA A 651 -3.26 -21.28 -26.53
C ALA A 651 -2.76 -19.92 -27.09
N SER A 652 -2.30 -19.00 -26.24
CA SER A 652 -1.74 -17.72 -26.69
C SER A 652 -0.39 -17.88 -27.39
N HIS A 653 0.47 -18.79 -26.92
CA HIS A 653 1.79 -19.08 -27.54
C HIS A 653 1.69 -19.84 -28.87
N THR A 654 0.56 -20.54 -29.12
CA THR A 654 0.33 -21.32 -30.35
C THR A 654 -0.44 -20.54 -31.41
N ARG A 655 -1.01 -19.38 -31.08
CA ARG A 655 -1.49 -18.42 -32.08
C ARG A 655 -0.31 -17.58 -32.55
N PRO A 656 -0.03 -17.48 -33.86
CA PRO A 656 0.86 -16.44 -34.34
C PRO A 656 0.30 -15.11 -33.85
N GLN A 657 1.15 -14.35 -33.18
CA GLN A 657 0.85 -13.01 -32.70
C GLN A 657 0.49 -12.16 -33.92
N GLN A 658 -0.80 -12.10 -34.27
CA GLN A 658 -1.32 -10.98 -35.04
C GLN A 658 -1.23 -9.80 -34.09
N ASP A 659 -0.10 -9.10 -34.13
CA ASP A 659 -0.02 -7.74 -33.63
C ASP A 659 -1.18 -6.99 -34.29
N GLN A 660 -2.26 -6.76 -33.53
CA GLN A 660 -3.21 -5.71 -33.84
C GLN A 660 -2.50 -4.39 -33.56
N ALA A 661 -1.51 -4.08 -34.38
CA ALA A 661 -1.16 -2.71 -34.60
C ALA A 661 -2.40 -2.06 -35.21
N ASP A 662 -2.95 -1.08 -34.50
CA ASP A 662 -4.02 -0.25 -35.02
C ASP A 662 -3.59 0.26 -36.42
N PRO A 663 -4.33 -0.07 -37.50
CA PRO A 663 -3.99 0.38 -38.84
C PRO A 663 -3.87 1.91 -38.96
N LEU A 664 -4.49 2.66 -38.05
CA LEU A 664 -4.38 4.11 -37.96
C LEU A 664 -3.01 4.55 -37.43
N LEU A 665 -2.48 3.89 -36.39
CA LEU A 665 -1.16 4.19 -35.82
C LEU A 665 0.00 3.84 -36.76
N ILE A 666 -0.15 2.81 -37.61
CA ILE A 666 0.84 2.50 -38.66
C ILE A 666 0.78 3.55 -39.78
N LYS A 667 -0.40 4.00 -40.18
CA LYS A 667 -0.53 5.04 -41.22
C LYS A 667 0.06 6.37 -40.77
N GLU A 668 -0.26 6.84 -39.56
CA GLU A 668 0.29 8.09 -39.02
C GLU A 668 1.82 8.04 -38.93
N ARG A 669 2.41 6.95 -38.42
CA ARG A 669 3.89 6.83 -38.34
C ARG A 669 4.56 6.76 -39.71
N VAL A 670 3.90 6.17 -40.71
CA VAL A 670 4.42 6.09 -42.09
C VAL A 670 4.26 7.41 -42.84
N GLU A 671 3.22 8.20 -42.53
CA GLU A 671 3.01 9.54 -43.08
C GLU A 671 3.96 10.56 -42.43
N ASP A 672 4.16 10.51 -41.11
CA ASP A 672 5.15 11.31 -40.38
C ASP A 672 6.58 10.99 -40.84
N GLY A 673 6.92 9.72 -41.02
CA GLY A 673 8.22 9.30 -41.56
C GLY A 673 8.47 9.79 -42.98
N ARG A 674 7.41 9.82 -43.82
CA ARG A 674 7.50 10.39 -45.19
C ARG A 674 7.63 11.90 -45.18
N GLN A 675 6.90 12.61 -44.31
CA GLN A 675 7.07 14.05 -44.13
C GLN A 675 8.47 14.41 -43.65
N TRP A 676 9.03 13.63 -42.73
CA TRP A 676 10.40 13.82 -42.24
C TRP A 676 11.45 13.66 -43.34
N LEU A 677 11.35 12.60 -44.14
CA LEU A 677 12.21 12.39 -45.31
C LEU A 677 12.08 13.53 -46.34
N GLN A 678 10.87 14.05 -46.54
CA GLN A 678 10.62 15.17 -47.45
C GLN A 678 11.24 16.48 -46.95
N LEU A 679 11.15 16.75 -45.64
CA LEU A 679 11.77 17.91 -44.99
C LEU A 679 13.30 17.81 -45.01
N GLU A 680 13.84 16.62 -44.79
CA GLU A 680 15.29 16.37 -44.84
C GLU A 680 15.83 16.55 -46.27
N GLN A 681 15.08 16.08 -47.27
CA GLN A 681 15.43 16.24 -48.68
C GLN A 681 15.34 17.71 -49.12
N GLN A 682 14.32 18.46 -48.67
CA GLN A 682 14.22 19.90 -48.89
C GLN A 682 15.33 20.70 -48.19
N ALA A 683 15.72 20.30 -46.97
CA ALA A 683 16.83 20.91 -46.25
C ALA A 683 18.18 20.65 -46.96
N HIS A 684 18.36 19.43 -47.49
CA HIS A 684 19.53 19.06 -48.27
C HIS A 684 19.60 19.83 -49.60
N GLU A 685 18.48 19.97 -50.31
CA GLU A 685 18.39 20.79 -51.53
C GLU A 685 18.60 22.28 -51.24
N ALA A 686 18.08 22.81 -50.13
CA ALA A 686 18.32 24.18 -49.70
C ALA A 686 19.80 24.43 -49.34
N MET A 687 20.48 23.45 -48.74
CA MET A 687 21.93 23.51 -48.50
C MET A 687 22.72 23.46 -49.82
N LEU A 688 22.34 22.60 -50.76
CA LEU A 688 22.97 22.54 -52.09
C LEU A 688 22.74 23.83 -52.88
N TRP A 689 21.54 24.43 -52.80
CA TRP A 689 21.22 25.73 -53.40
C TRP A 689 22.03 26.87 -52.77
N ARG A 690 22.17 26.91 -51.44
CA ARG A 690 23.04 27.88 -50.76
C ARG A 690 24.51 27.72 -51.16
N SER A 691 25.01 26.48 -51.29
CA SER A 691 26.39 26.22 -51.69
C SER A 691 26.67 26.60 -53.16
N SER A 692 25.69 26.48 -54.03
CA SER A 692 25.77 26.88 -55.44
C SER A 692 25.58 28.40 -55.63
N PHE A 693 24.75 29.06 -54.82
CA PHE A 693 24.61 30.52 -54.76
C PHE A 693 25.88 31.22 -54.24
N PHE A 694 26.58 30.62 -53.27
CA PHE A 694 27.89 31.11 -52.80
C PHE A 694 29.03 30.85 -53.81
N ARG A 695 28.93 29.81 -54.65
CA ARG A 695 29.89 29.55 -55.75
C ARG A 695 29.66 30.42 -56.99
N SER A 696 28.44 30.90 -57.24
CA SER A 696 28.17 31.84 -58.34
C SER A 696 28.42 33.30 -57.97
N SER A 697 28.17 33.70 -56.71
CA SER A 697 28.43 35.10 -56.28
C SER A 697 29.91 35.42 -55.97
N SER A 698 30.77 34.41 -55.83
CA SER A 698 32.22 34.58 -55.59
C SER A 698 33.08 34.71 -56.86
N LYS A 699 32.47 34.65 -58.06
CA LYS A 699 33.15 34.93 -59.34
C LYS A 699 32.90 36.35 -59.88
N GLU A 700 32.01 37.13 -59.28
CA GLU A 700 31.73 38.51 -59.66
C GLU A 700 31.70 39.43 -58.42
N ARG A 701 32.89 39.68 -57.87
CA ARG A 701 33.34 40.97 -57.32
C ARG A 701 34.64 40.74 -56.56
N GLY A 702 35.74 41.17 -57.17
CA GLY A 702 36.98 41.40 -56.45
C GLY A 702 36.85 42.58 -55.48
N VAL A 703 37.78 42.61 -54.53
CA VAL A 703 38.09 43.66 -53.55
C VAL A 703 37.48 43.47 -52.14
N GLY A 704 38.27 42.85 -51.26
CA GLY A 704 38.95 43.54 -50.14
C GLY A 704 38.24 43.70 -48.78
N HIS A 705 38.67 42.89 -47.80
CA HIS A 705 38.70 43.07 -46.32
C HIS A 705 37.34 43.25 -45.58
N VAL A 706 37.00 42.60 -44.45
CA VAL A 706 37.68 42.46 -43.12
C VAL A 706 37.04 41.29 -42.30
N PHE A 707 37.88 40.49 -41.62
CA PHE A 707 37.74 39.60 -40.44
C PHE A 707 36.36 39.13 -39.93
N VAL A 708 36.19 37.79 -39.81
CA VAL A 708 35.79 37.08 -38.56
C VAL A 708 36.47 35.70 -38.54
N GLY A 709 37.10 35.36 -37.41
CA GLY A 709 37.94 34.17 -37.23
C GLY A 709 37.22 32.90 -36.75
N ASP A 710 37.85 31.78 -37.10
CA ASP A 710 37.97 30.48 -36.42
C ASP A 710 36.83 29.98 -35.52
N ALA A 711 35.96 29.14 -36.11
CA ALA A 711 35.32 28.02 -35.44
C ALA A 711 35.68 26.74 -36.20
N GLY A 712 36.85 26.18 -35.89
CA GLY A 712 37.41 25.06 -36.65
C GLY A 712 38.49 24.29 -35.90
N LYS A 713 38.26 23.91 -34.64
CA LYS A 713 39.05 22.87 -33.95
C LYS A 713 38.16 22.06 -33.02
N PHE A 714 38.45 20.76 -32.96
CA PHE A 714 37.90 19.70 -32.10
C PHE A 714 36.77 18.84 -32.67
N PHE A 715 37.11 18.00 -33.66
CA PHE A 715 36.65 16.62 -33.69
C PHE A 715 37.81 15.71 -34.06
N ARG A 716 38.49 15.16 -33.05
CA ARG A 716 39.29 13.92 -33.11
C ARG A 716 39.73 13.55 -31.71
N ARG A 717 39.04 12.59 -31.10
CA ARG A 717 39.62 11.42 -30.41
C ARG A 717 38.48 10.55 -29.93
N GLY A 718 38.48 9.31 -30.40
CA GLY A 718 37.57 8.29 -29.93
C GLY A 718 37.89 7.89 -28.50
N HIS A 719 36.85 7.49 -27.79
CA HIS A 719 36.96 6.54 -26.70
C HIS A 719 35.82 5.55 -26.84
N THR A 720 36.23 4.29 -26.97
CA THR A 720 35.48 3.10 -26.58
C THR A 720 35.02 3.25 -25.13
N HIS A 721 33.71 3.08 -24.89
CA HIS A 721 33.18 2.22 -23.86
C HIS A 721 31.78 1.75 -24.24
#